data_AF-A0A482VUK4-F1
#
_entry.id   AF-A0A482VUK4-F1
#
_cell.length_a   1.000
_cell.length_b   1.000
_cell.length_c   1.000
_cell.angle_alpha   90.00
_cell.angle_beta   90.00
_cell.angle_gamma   90.00
#
_symmetry.space_group_name_H-M   'P 1'
#
loop_
_entity.id
_entity.type
_entity.pdbx_description
1 polymer ?
#
loop_
_entity_poly.entity_id
_entity_poly.type
_entity_poly.pdbx_seq_one_letter_code
_entity_poly.pdbx_strand_id
1 'polypeptide(L)'
;MNTTPFWKKINQTVSGYSQNVTQDIVSEILKLSKKELVEGFLNYKPYSKKGYDEWIAVANVSNFMKEFVHELSQDINLDTSTAYPVMCNYLMFEYYGKIKEFWQITRIGTTINLKESIWNFYTAERMFHLKTLRHIFEFVNKNYEFAQQYEEFLASINIEELQNNLIKQFECLINEITPKNSDEKNKHFENWLCRNCREQTEIAMILILTVRYHSFNITQLTQICKLFVQNNFGTQAPYFEITQFLNKRDLQELMDKDLTEFWKKPATLELDKSLLNLHLNRGHTIIMFGWLILKYKSVRLEYDGERILELLKKRPFTLLHSIVSNDIFKNCTVGEVVLKAAHRMLDELCLMYNDRKMLYEEEGLVSVASEFLKQPDLAEICLKTRNGLDSVLEIAIESFPYDFFSFTAISQTLLGQKFQYKNTIHLLNNIPSFLSDMTWTIPKEEISVLRKSQRAFPNSDLIVFPPNTTVSGLTQRIFDEELVKKVIAGYNVVIQGIKHCVDMDLEVIGLQRCIEKLNKILIHLDGPLLHFELVKLYFDLHNAMVICRQNSFFDFCPEIVWKIFFPKLKPEYVSADVTKLLFNQYIFEDTIFMKLFQQEESKEDHTLMLTYIEILHNIMRYGPTKMKIKSLESLYSV
;
A
#
# COMPACT_ATOMS: atom_id res chain seq x y z
N MET A 1 -28.22 -26.73 35.47
CA MET A 1 -27.61 -25.39 35.42
C MET A 1 -26.68 -25.38 34.22
N ASN A 2 -26.92 -24.52 33.23
CA ASN A 2 -26.01 -24.39 32.09
C ASN A 2 -24.69 -23.80 32.62
N THR A 3 -23.64 -24.61 32.63
CA THR A 3 -22.30 -24.16 33.01
C THR A 3 -21.69 -23.46 31.80
N THR A 4 -21.35 -22.17 31.94
CA THR A 4 -20.57 -21.46 30.93
C THR A 4 -19.21 -22.16 30.77
N PRO A 5 -18.74 -22.41 29.53
CA PRO A 5 -17.44 -23.04 29.30
C PRO A 5 -16.30 -22.27 29.97
N PHE A 6 -15.31 -23.01 30.49
CA PHE A 6 -14.05 -22.43 30.99
C PHE A 6 -13.02 -22.46 29.86
N TRP A 7 -12.97 -21.38 29.07
CA TRP A 7 -12.24 -21.28 27.82
C TRP A 7 -10.74 -21.38 27.99
N LYS A 8 -10.14 -20.87 29.08
CA LYS A 8 -8.71 -21.08 29.36
C LYS A 8 -8.35 -22.56 29.41
N LYS A 9 -9.16 -23.39 30.06
CA LYS A 9 -8.91 -24.84 30.16
C LYS A 9 -9.20 -25.55 28.84
N ILE A 10 -10.26 -25.15 28.15
CA ILE A 10 -10.57 -25.67 26.81
C ILE A 10 -9.41 -25.38 25.85
N ASN A 11 -8.93 -24.13 25.81
CA ASN A 11 -7.79 -23.72 24.98
C ASN A 11 -6.53 -24.54 25.29
N GLN A 12 -6.20 -24.72 26.57
CA GLN A 12 -5.06 -25.54 26.99
C GLN A 12 -5.19 -27.01 26.60
N THR A 13 -6.41 -27.53 26.55
CA THR A 13 -6.66 -28.92 26.19
C THR A 13 -6.61 -29.09 24.67
N VAL A 14 -7.36 -28.27 23.93
CA VAL A 14 -7.36 -28.24 22.46
C VAL A 14 -5.94 -28.03 21.94
N SER A 15 -5.19 -27.06 22.48
CA SER A 15 -3.82 -26.77 22.02
C SER A 15 -2.73 -27.74 22.53
N GLY A 16 -3.10 -28.81 23.23
CA GLY A 16 -2.14 -29.83 23.71
C GLY A 16 -1.15 -29.38 24.79
N TYR A 17 -1.42 -28.28 25.49
CA TYR A 17 -0.57 -27.82 26.60
C TYR A 17 -0.76 -28.63 27.89
N SER A 18 -1.91 -29.28 28.05
CA SER A 18 -2.17 -30.13 29.22
C SER A 18 -1.53 -31.51 29.04
N GLN A 19 -0.92 -32.04 30.10
CA GLN A 19 -0.40 -33.41 30.11
C GLN A 19 -1.54 -34.43 29.97
N ASN A 20 -1.29 -35.53 29.26
CA ASN A 20 -2.22 -36.65 29.06
C ASN A 20 -3.50 -36.32 28.28
N VAL A 21 -3.48 -35.30 27.41
CA VAL A 21 -4.59 -35.04 26.50
C VAL A 21 -4.54 -36.04 25.34
N THR A 22 -5.61 -36.82 25.18
CA THR A 22 -5.77 -37.75 24.06
C THR A 22 -6.63 -37.13 22.96
N GLN A 23 -6.53 -37.69 21.76
CA GLN A 23 -7.38 -37.32 20.62
C GLN A 23 -8.88 -37.41 20.97
N ASP A 24 -9.31 -38.44 21.71
CA ASP A 24 -10.70 -38.62 22.13
C ASP A 24 -11.18 -37.47 23.03
N ILE A 25 -10.32 -37.00 23.96
CA ILE A 25 -10.64 -35.87 24.85
C ILE A 25 -10.82 -34.59 24.03
N VAL A 26 -9.96 -34.35 23.04
CA VAL A 26 -10.07 -33.18 22.15
C VAL A 26 -11.37 -33.25 21.35
N SER A 27 -11.69 -34.39 20.75
CA SER A 27 -12.95 -34.61 20.02
C SER A 27 -14.18 -34.38 20.89
N GLU A 28 -14.18 -34.90 22.12
CA GLU A 28 -15.30 -34.71 23.04
C GLU A 28 -15.47 -33.23 23.43
N ILE A 29 -14.38 -32.54 23.76
CA ILE A 29 -14.42 -31.10 24.10
C ILE A 29 -14.94 -30.28 22.93
N LEU A 30 -14.42 -30.50 21.71
CA LEU A 30 -14.86 -29.76 20.52
C LEU A 30 -16.34 -30.02 20.22
N LYS A 31 -16.82 -31.24 20.44
CA LYS A 31 -18.23 -31.60 20.31
C LYS A 31 -19.11 -30.88 21.34
N LEU A 32 -18.67 -30.83 22.60
CA LEU A 32 -19.40 -30.19 23.69
C LEU A 32 -19.42 -28.66 23.57
N SER A 33 -18.34 -28.04 23.09
CA SER A 33 -18.22 -26.59 22.93
C SER A 33 -18.59 -26.09 21.52
N LYS A 34 -19.14 -26.97 20.67
CA LYS A 34 -19.38 -26.68 19.25
C LYS A 34 -20.26 -25.45 19.05
N LYS A 35 -21.37 -25.40 19.78
CA LYS A 35 -22.36 -24.32 19.64
C LYS A 35 -21.73 -22.98 20.01
N GLU A 36 -21.04 -22.95 21.15
CA GLU A 36 -20.43 -21.75 21.66
C GLU A 36 -19.29 -21.28 20.74
N LEU A 37 -18.46 -22.17 20.20
CA LEU A 37 -17.42 -21.83 19.22
C LEU A 37 -17.99 -21.18 17.94
N VAL A 38 -19.18 -21.58 17.49
CA VAL A 38 -19.83 -21.04 16.29
C VAL A 38 -20.54 -19.71 16.56
N GLU A 39 -21.21 -19.58 17.71
CA GLU A 39 -21.93 -18.37 18.10
C GLU A 39 -20.98 -17.27 18.63
N GLY A 40 -19.81 -17.65 19.13
CA GLY A 40 -18.83 -16.75 19.69
C GLY A 40 -19.37 -15.98 20.90
N PHE A 41 -19.13 -14.67 20.92
CA PHE A 41 -19.61 -13.82 22.00
C PHE A 41 -21.04 -13.32 21.84
N LEU A 42 -21.77 -13.70 20.78
CA LEU A 42 -23.16 -13.29 20.60
C LEU A 42 -24.08 -13.84 21.71
N ASN A 43 -23.62 -14.86 22.42
CA ASN A 43 -24.27 -15.41 23.62
C ASN A 43 -24.15 -14.52 24.86
N TYR A 44 -23.19 -13.61 24.91
CA TYR A 44 -22.98 -12.69 26.02
C TYR A 44 -23.86 -11.46 25.83
N LYS A 45 -25.16 -11.63 26.10
CA LYS A 45 -26.15 -10.56 25.95
C LYS A 45 -25.87 -9.43 26.94
N PRO A 46 -26.20 -8.17 26.59
CA PRO A 46 -26.05 -7.05 27.50
C PRO A 46 -27.00 -7.18 28.69
N TYR A 47 -26.69 -6.47 29.77
CA TYR A 47 -27.55 -6.45 30.95
C TYR A 47 -28.96 -5.96 30.59
N SER A 48 -29.98 -6.65 31.11
CA SER A 48 -31.36 -6.21 31.04
C SER A 48 -32.06 -6.42 32.37
N LYS A 49 -32.91 -5.46 32.75
CA LYS A 49 -33.72 -5.57 33.98
C LYS A 49 -34.60 -6.82 33.94
N LYS A 50 -35.18 -7.11 32.77
CA LYS A 50 -35.98 -8.32 32.53
C LYS A 50 -35.17 -9.60 32.79
N GLY A 51 -33.95 -9.70 32.26
CA GLY A 51 -33.09 -10.87 32.48
C GLY A 51 -32.68 -11.04 33.94
N TYR A 52 -32.48 -9.93 34.66
CA TYR A 52 -32.28 -9.96 36.11
C TYR A 52 -33.49 -10.50 36.87
N ASP A 53 -34.69 -9.98 36.56
CA ASP A 53 -35.95 -10.42 37.20
C ASP A 53 -36.22 -11.92 36.94
N GLU A 54 -35.99 -12.37 35.70
CA GLU A 54 -36.10 -13.79 35.31
C GLU A 54 -35.08 -14.67 36.04
N TRP A 55 -33.84 -14.21 36.20
CA TRP A 55 -32.81 -14.94 36.94
C TRP A 55 -33.12 -15.03 38.42
N ILE A 56 -33.56 -13.95 39.08
CA ILE A 56 -33.91 -13.95 40.51
C ILE A 56 -34.99 -14.99 40.81
N ALA A 57 -35.97 -15.13 39.92
CA ALA A 57 -37.10 -16.03 40.09
C ALA A 57 -36.67 -17.52 40.17
N VAL A 58 -35.55 -17.87 39.55
CA VAL A 58 -35.02 -19.24 39.52
C VAL A 58 -33.75 -19.43 40.36
N ALA A 59 -33.07 -18.35 40.75
CA ALA A 59 -31.80 -18.40 41.44
C ALA A 59 -31.97 -18.81 42.92
N ASN A 60 -31.42 -19.97 43.27
CA ASN A 60 -31.34 -20.48 44.63
C ASN A 60 -30.01 -20.07 45.31
N VAL A 61 -29.85 -18.76 45.54
CA VAL A 61 -28.67 -18.17 46.20
C VAL A 61 -29.11 -17.12 47.23
N SER A 62 -28.22 -16.72 48.14
CA SER A 62 -28.51 -15.70 49.16
C SER A 62 -28.82 -14.34 48.54
N ASN A 63 -29.61 -13.51 49.23
CA ASN A 63 -29.94 -12.15 48.75
C ASN A 63 -28.69 -11.30 48.51
N PHE A 64 -27.68 -11.41 49.37
CA PHE A 64 -26.40 -10.74 49.19
C PHE A 64 -25.70 -11.14 47.87
N MET A 65 -25.75 -12.43 47.50
CA MET A 65 -25.23 -12.90 46.22
C MET A 65 -26.05 -12.33 45.05
N LYS A 66 -27.38 -12.23 45.20
CA LYS A 66 -28.24 -11.63 44.17
C LYS A 66 -27.89 -10.16 43.93
N GLU A 67 -27.72 -9.38 45.01
CA GLU A 67 -27.30 -7.97 44.96
C GLU A 67 -25.92 -7.81 44.32
N PHE A 68 -24.94 -8.61 44.73
CA PHE A 68 -23.60 -8.55 44.13
C PHE A 68 -23.61 -8.88 42.63
N VAL A 69 -24.32 -9.95 42.23
CA VAL A 69 -24.44 -10.34 40.82
C VAL A 69 -25.18 -9.28 40.02
N HIS A 70 -26.19 -8.64 40.61
CA HIS A 70 -26.91 -7.53 39.97
C HIS A 70 -25.96 -6.38 39.65
N GLU A 71 -25.21 -5.90 40.64
CA GLU A 71 -24.25 -4.83 40.45
C GLU A 71 -23.15 -5.23 39.47
N LEU A 72 -22.58 -6.43 39.60
CA LEU A 72 -21.57 -6.94 38.67
C LEU A 72 -22.10 -6.96 37.23
N SER A 73 -23.33 -7.44 37.02
CA SER A 73 -23.97 -7.52 35.70
C SER A 73 -24.12 -6.14 35.07
N GLN A 74 -24.45 -5.12 35.88
CA GLN A 74 -24.51 -3.74 35.43
C GLN A 74 -23.12 -3.17 35.11
N ASP A 75 -22.15 -3.41 35.99
CA ASP A 75 -20.77 -2.91 35.87
C ASP A 75 -20.07 -3.43 34.60
N ILE A 76 -20.28 -4.70 34.25
CA ILE A 76 -19.64 -5.34 33.08
C ILE A 76 -20.57 -5.39 31.86
N ASN A 77 -21.78 -4.83 31.97
CA ASN A 77 -22.86 -4.87 30.98
C ASN A 77 -23.10 -6.28 30.39
N LEU A 78 -23.34 -7.25 31.27
CA LEU A 78 -23.59 -8.65 30.89
C LEU A 78 -24.89 -9.13 31.53
N ASP A 79 -25.67 -9.91 30.79
CA ASP A 79 -26.90 -10.49 31.30
C ASP A 79 -26.65 -11.36 32.53
N THR A 80 -27.51 -11.22 33.53
CA THR A 80 -27.39 -11.86 34.84
C THR A 80 -27.25 -13.39 34.74
N SER A 81 -27.93 -14.01 33.76
CA SER A 81 -27.85 -15.46 33.54
C SER A 81 -26.46 -15.93 33.10
N THR A 82 -25.63 -15.02 32.57
CA THR A 82 -24.26 -15.29 32.13
C THR A 82 -23.23 -14.73 33.12
N ALA A 83 -23.48 -13.56 33.71
CA ALA A 83 -22.61 -12.95 34.71
C ALA A 83 -22.43 -13.84 35.95
N TYR A 84 -23.52 -14.49 36.41
CA TYR A 84 -23.45 -15.42 37.54
C TYR A 84 -22.52 -16.62 37.29
N PRO A 85 -22.68 -17.42 36.21
CA PRO A 85 -21.73 -18.48 35.88
C PRO A 85 -20.28 -18.01 35.69
N VAL A 86 -20.04 -16.85 35.08
CA VAL A 86 -18.69 -16.28 34.91
C VAL A 86 -18.03 -16.02 36.26
N MET A 87 -18.76 -15.39 37.19
CA MET A 87 -18.30 -15.21 38.57
C MET A 87 -18.06 -16.55 39.26
N CYS A 88 -18.96 -17.53 39.11
CA CYS A 88 -18.78 -18.86 39.69
C CYS A 88 -17.52 -19.56 39.17
N ASN A 89 -17.23 -19.46 37.88
CA ASN A 89 -16.01 -20.01 37.27
C ASN A 89 -14.76 -19.32 37.83
N TYR A 90 -14.76 -17.99 37.93
CA TYR A 90 -13.65 -17.26 38.55
C TYR A 90 -13.39 -17.74 39.99
N LEU A 91 -14.46 -17.83 40.80
CA LEU A 91 -14.36 -18.25 42.20
C LEU A 91 -13.82 -19.68 42.32
N MET A 92 -14.26 -20.57 41.44
CA MET A 92 -13.89 -21.99 41.46
C MET A 92 -12.48 -22.24 40.95
N PHE A 93 -12.06 -21.58 39.86
CA PHE A 93 -10.85 -21.95 39.11
C PHE A 93 -9.66 -21.01 39.31
N GLU A 94 -9.88 -19.72 39.60
CA GLU A 94 -8.78 -18.76 39.78
C GLU A 94 -8.62 -18.33 41.25
N TYR A 95 -9.74 -18.13 41.96
CA TYR A 95 -9.70 -17.77 43.37
C TYR A 95 -9.58 -18.99 44.29
N TYR A 96 -9.93 -20.20 43.81
CA TYR A 96 -9.97 -21.46 44.58
C TYR A 96 -10.87 -21.41 45.82
N GLY A 97 -11.90 -20.56 45.81
CA GLY A 97 -12.87 -20.43 46.90
C GLY A 97 -14.10 -21.31 46.69
N LYS A 98 -14.70 -21.80 47.78
CA LYS A 98 -16.01 -22.44 47.66
C LYS A 98 -17.07 -21.37 47.43
N ILE A 99 -17.90 -21.53 46.39
CA ILE A 99 -19.01 -20.60 46.10
C ILE A 99 -19.92 -20.39 47.33
N LYS A 100 -20.07 -21.42 48.18
CA LYS A 100 -20.85 -21.35 49.42
C LYS A 100 -20.25 -20.40 50.48
N GLU A 101 -18.96 -20.11 50.40
CA GLU A 101 -18.22 -19.24 51.32
C GLU A 101 -18.11 -17.80 50.77
N PHE A 102 -18.86 -17.46 49.71
CA PHE A 102 -18.83 -16.15 49.04
C PHE A 102 -18.88 -14.96 49.99
N TRP A 103 -19.71 -15.02 51.04
CA TRP A 103 -19.83 -13.93 52.01
C TRP A 103 -18.55 -13.68 52.83
N GLN A 104 -17.76 -14.74 53.09
CA GLN A 104 -16.45 -14.61 53.74
C GLN A 104 -15.43 -14.00 52.78
N ILE A 105 -15.48 -14.41 51.51
CA ILE A 105 -14.60 -13.90 50.43
C ILE A 105 -14.77 -12.38 50.28
N THR A 106 -16.02 -11.89 50.24
CA THR A 106 -16.33 -10.46 50.12
C THR A 106 -16.05 -9.64 51.38
N ARG A 107 -15.89 -10.27 52.56
CA ARG A 107 -15.51 -9.58 53.80
C ARG A 107 -14.00 -9.45 54.00
N ILE A 108 -13.22 -10.39 53.45
CA ILE A 108 -11.76 -10.43 53.61
C ILE A 108 -11.07 -9.61 52.51
N GLY A 109 -11.59 -9.62 51.28
CA GLY A 109 -11.16 -8.73 50.20
C GLY A 109 -11.97 -7.44 50.15
N THR A 110 -11.42 -6.38 49.56
CA THR A 110 -12.26 -5.24 49.16
C THR A 110 -13.15 -5.69 47.99
N THR A 111 -14.47 -5.53 48.12
CA THR A 111 -15.48 -5.93 47.12
C THR A 111 -15.18 -5.39 45.72
N ILE A 112 -14.54 -4.22 45.65
CA ILE A 112 -14.07 -3.57 44.40
C ILE A 112 -13.00 -4.43 43.69
N ASN A 113 -12.01 -4.97 44.42
CA ASN A 113 -10.95 -5.79 43.83
C ASN A 113 -11.49 -7.12 43.30
N LEU A 114 -12.56 -7.64 43.91
CA LEU A 114 -13.21 -8.87 43.44
C LEU A 114 -13.93 -8.65 42.11
N LYS A 115 -14.71 -7.58 41.98
CA LYS A 115 -15.39 -7.23 40.72
C LYS A 115 -14.40 -7.00 39.58
N GLU A 116 -13.32 -6.28 39.85
CA GLU A 116 -12.22 -6.08 38.88
C GLU A 116 -11.57 -7.40 38.46
N SER A 117 -11.31 -8.29 39.41
CA SER A 117 -10.74 -9.61 39.10
C SER A 117 -11.67 -10.48 38.26
N ILE A 118 -12.98 -10.43 38.53
CA ILE A 118 -14.00 -11.11 37.72
C ILE A 118 -14.07 -10.49 36.31
N TRP A 119 -13.97 -9.17 36.19
CA TRP A 119 -13.93 -8.50 34.88
C TRP A 119 -12.69 -8.88 34.07
N ASN A 120 -11.52 -8.95 34.71
CA ASN A 120 -10.28 -9.42 34.09
C ASN A 120 -10.39 -10.88 33.64
N PHE A 121 -10.99 -11.74 34.48
CA PHE A 121 -11.27 -13.12 34.15
C PHE A 121 -12.20 -13.26 32.94
N TYR A 122 -13.33 -12.55 32.96
CA TYR A 122 -14.28 -12.50 31.85
C TYR A 122 -13.62 -12.09 30.53
N THR A 123 -12.82 -11.03 30.59
CA THR A 123 -12.05 -10.50 29.46
C THR A 123 -11.04 -11.53 28.93
N ALA A 124 -10.32 -12.23 29.82
CA ALA A 124 -9.39 -13.28 29.42
C ALA A 124 -10.10 -14.47 28.77
N GLU A 125 -11.23 -14.91 29.34
CA GLU A 125 -12.03 -16.03 28.84
C GLU A 125 -12.54 -15.77 27.41
N ARG A 126 -12.96 -14.54 27.11
CA ARG A 126 -13.29 -14.13 25.74
C ARG A 126 -12.08 -14.33 24.82
N MET A 127 -10.92 -13.81 25.18
CA MET A 127 -9.72 -13.97 24.35
C MET A 127 -9.35 -15.45 24.15
N PHE A 128 -9.45 -16.30 25.18
CA PHE A 128 -9.17 -17.74 25.05
C PHE A 128 -10.15 -18.46 24.12
N HIS A 129 -11.41 -18.03 24.08
CA HIS A 129 -12.36 -18.51 23.09
C HIS A 129 -11.85 -18.26 21.67
N LEU A 130 -11.56 -17.01 21.32
CA LEU A 130 -11.12 -16.65 19.97
C LEU A 130 -9.80 -17.35 19.61
N LYS A 131 -8.85 -17.38 20.55
CA LYS A 131 -7.57 -18.10 20.36
C LYS A 131 -7.76 -19.58 20.14
N THR A 132 -8.75 -20.20 20.78
CA THR A 132 -9.09 -21.62 20.52
C THR A 132 -9.56 -21.80 19.09
N LEU A 133 -10.49 -20.96 18.64
CA LEU A 133 -11.00 -21.02 17.27
C LEU A 133 -9.88 -20.76 16.24
N ARG A 134 -9.05 -19.73 16.46
CA ARG A 134 -7.89 -19.45 15.61
C ARG A 134 -6.91 -20.62 15.56
N HIS A 135 -6.60 -21.22 16.71
CA HIS A 135 -5.68 -22.35 16.81
C HIS A 135 -6.15 -23.54 15.96
N ILE A 136 -7.44 -23.88 16.02
CA ILE A 136 -8.04 -24.93 15.17
C ILE A 136 -7.74 -24.66 13.68
N PHE A 137 -8.03 -23.44 13.21
CA PHE A 137 -7.78 -23.07 11.81
C PHE A 137 -6.29 -22.99 11.43
N GLU A 138 -5.41 -22.61 12.36
CA GLU A 138 -3.97 -22.52 12.10
C GLU A 138 -3.31 -23.90 11.96
N PHE A 139 -3.76 -24.89 12.74
CA PHE A 139 -3.08 -26.17 12.88
C PHE A 139 -3.74 -27.35 12.16
N VAL A 140 -4.97 -27.20 11.67
CA VAL A 140 -5.68 -28.28 10.93
C VAL A 140 -4.94 -28.78 9.69
N ASN A 141 -4.20 -27.92 8.98
CA ASN A 141 -3.42 -28.31 7.79
C ASN A 141 -1.91 -28.46 8.08
N LYS A 142 -1.51 -28.48 9.36
CA LYS A 142 -0.11 -28.64 9.78
C LYS A 142 0.11 -30.06 10.26
N ASN A 143 1.38 -30.47 10.29
CA ASN A 143 1.77 -31.72 10.94
C ASN A 143 1.64 -31.56 12.47
N TYR A 144 0.42 -31.72 12.98
CA TYR A 144 0.05 -31.49 14.37
C TYR A 144 -0.79 -32.66 14.90
N GLU A 145 -0.59 -33.02 16.16
CA GLU A 145 -1.14 -34.24 16.77
C GLU A 145 -2.67 -34.33 16.71
N PHE A 146 -3.35 -33.18 16.77
CA PHE A 146 -4.81 -33.09 16.76
C PHE A 146 -5.41 -32.56 15.43
N ALA A 147 -4.61 -32.51 14.37
CA ALA A 147 -5.05 -31.97 13.07
C ALA A 147 -6.31 -32.67 12.53
N GLN A 148 -6.40 -34.00 12.68
CA GLN A 148 -7.58 -34.76 12.25
C GLN A 148 -8.85 -34.36 13.02
N GLN A 149 -8.76 -34.17 14.33
CA GLN A 149 -9.91 -33.76 15.15
C GLN A 149 -10.39 -32.36 14.78
N TYR A 150 -9.46 -31.48 14.37
CA TYR A 150 -9.80 -30.15 13.85
C TYR A 150 -10.50 -30.24 12.50
N GLU A 151 -10.03 -31.11 11.60
CA GLU A 151 -10.66 -31.34 10.30
C GLU A 151 -12.11 -31.87 10.47
N GLU A 152 -12.29 -32.87 11.33
CA GLU A 152 -13.61 -33.42 11.66
C GLU A 152 -14.54 -32.36 12.28
N PHE A 153 -14.02 -31.53 13.19
CA PHE A 153 -14.77 -30.43 13.78
C PHE A 153 -15.22 -29.41 12.73
N LEU A 154 -14.29 -28.94 11.88
CA LEU A 154 -14.56 -27.97 10.83
C LEU A 154 -15.56 -28.50 9.79
N ALA A 155 -15.47 -29.80 9.45
CA ALA A 155 -16.44 -30.47 8.58
C ALA A 155 -17.85 -30.54 9.21
N SER A 156 -17.94 -30.50 10.54
CA SER A 156 -19.22 -30.59 11.25
C SER A 156 -19.96 -29.26 11.39
N ILE A 157 -19.30 -28.12 11.22
CA ILE A 157 -19.89 -26.78 11.39
C ILE A 157 -20.23 -26.13 10.04
N ASN A 158 -21.18 -25.19 10.06
CA ASN A 158 -21.43 -24.34 8.91
C ASN A 158 -20.47 -23.14 8.92
N ILE A 159 -19.49 -23.13 8.01
CA ILE A 159 -18.49 -22.04 7.93
C ILE A 159 -19.11 -20.71 7.54
N GLU A 160 -20.16 -20.69 6.70
CA GLU A 160 -20.86 -19.45 6.34
C GLU A 160 -21.58 -18.85 7.55
N GLU A 161 -22.20 -19.68 8.37
CA GLU A 161 -22.81 -19.26 9.64
C GLU A 161 -21.77 -18.69 10.60
N LEU A 162 -20.63 -19.37 10.76
CA LEU A 162 -19.52 -18.89 11.57
C LEU A 162 -19.01 -17.52 11.07
N GLN A 163 -18.83 -17.36 9.75
CA GLN A 163 -18.43 -16.08 9.15
C GLN A 163 -19.42 -14.96 9.48
N ASN A 164 -20.72 -15.22 9.34
CA ASN A 164 -21.76 -14.24 9.68
C ASN A 164 -21.73 -13.87 11.18
N ASN A 165 -21.50 -14.84 12.06
CA ASN A 165 -21.40 -14.59 13.49
C ASN A 165 -20.13 -13.81 13.85
N LEU A 166 -19.00 -14.09 13.21
CA LEU A 166 -17.75 -13.33 13.40
C LEU A 166 -17.88 -11.88 12.92
N ILE A 167 -18.52 -11.65 11.76
CA ILE A 167 -18.78 -10.29 11.25
C ILE A 167 -19.67 -9.51 12.22
N LYS A 168 -20.74 -10.13 12.75
CA LYS A 168 -21.59 -9.51 13.78
C LYS A 168 -20.84 -9.22 15.07
N GLN A 169 -19.96 -10.11 15.52
CA GLN A 169 -19.12 -9.87 16.70
C GLN A 169 -18.18 -8.68 16.47
N PHE A 170 -17.57 -8.58 15.29
CA PHE A 170 -16.74 -7.46 14.91
C PHE A 170 -17.52 -6.13 14.94
N GLU A 171 -18.74 -6.12 14.38
CA GLU A 171 -19.66 -5.00 14.45
C GLU A 171 -20.01 -4.61 15.90
N CYS A 172 -20.30 -5.59 16.76
CA CYS A 172 -20.55 -5.34 18.18
C CYS A 172 -19.34 -4.69 18.86
N LEU A 173 -18.12 -5.14 18.56
CA LEU A 173 -16.89 -4.57 19.15
C LEU A 173 -16.62 -3.15 18.66
N ILE A 174 -16.82 -2.85 17.37
CA ILE A 174 -16.69 -1.48 16.84
C ILE A 174 -17.67 -0.54 17.55
N ASN A 175 -18.88 -1.00 17.81
CA ASN A 175 -19.93 -0.20 18.45
C ASN A 175 -19.89 -0.23 19.98
N GLU A 176 -18.99 -1.02 20.58
CA GLU A 176 -18.92 -1.19 22.04
C GLU A 176 -18.38 0.06 22.73
N ILE A 177 -17.38 0.71 22.15
CA ILE A 177 -16.76 1.93 22.66
C ILE A 177 -17.27 3.12 21.84
N THR A 178 -17.92 4.06 22.52
CA THR A 178 -18.64 5.21 21.95
C THR A 178 -18.31 6.48 22.73
N PRO A 179 -18.62 7.69 22.21
CA PRO A 179 -18.25 8.92 22.91
C PRO A 179 -18.99 9.08 24.24
N LYS A 180 -20.11 8.35 24.38
CA LYS A 180 -20.99 8.40 25.54
C LYS A 180 -20.51 7.53 26.70
N ASN A 181 -19.72 6.50 26.42
CA ASN A 181 -19.20 5.57 27.43
C ASN A 181 -17.66 5.59 27.56
N SER A 182 -16.98 6.39 26.73
CA SER A 182 -15.58 6.76 26.88
C SER A 182 -15.40 7.90 27.89
N ASP A 183 -15.52 7.59 29.19
CA ASP A 183 -15.13 8.53 30.25
C ASP A 183 -13.69 8.24 30.67
N GLU A 184 -12.77 9.18 30.43
CA GLU A 184 -11.36 9.10 30.84
C GLU A 184 -11.19 8.88 32.36
N LYS A 185 -12.21 9.19 33.16
CA LYS A 185 -12.20 8.94 34.61
C LYS A 185 -12.46 7.48 34.98
N ASN A 186 -12.87 6.64 34.04
CA ASN A 186 -13.03 5.21 34.29
C ASN A 186 -11.65 4.55 34.34
N LYS A 187 -11.24 4.12 35.53
CA LYS A 187 -9.95 3.45 35.80
C LYS A 187 -9.72 2.18 34.98
N HIS A 188 -10.76 1.57 34.42
CA HIS A 188 -10.69 0.36 33.61
C HIS A 188 -10.78 0.63 32.10
N PHE A 189 -10.90 1.90 31.68
CA PHE A 189 -11.10 2.27 30.29
C PHE A 189 -9.94 1.82 29.39
N GLU A 190 -8.70 2.00 29.83
CA GLU A 190 -7.50 1.56 29.10
C GLU A 190 -7.50 0.05 28.86
N ASN A 191 -7.78 -0.75 29.91
CA ASN A 191 -7.84 -2.21 29.79
C ASN A 191 -9.00 -2.65 28.89
N TRP A 192 -10.16 -1.98 28.99
CA TRP A 192 -11.33 -2.28 28.17
C TRP A 192 -11.04 -2.03 26.69
N LEU A 193 -10.42 -0.89 26.39
CA LEU A 193 -9.99 -0.54 25.06
C LEU A 193 -8.96 -1.52 24.51
N CYS A 194 -7.89 -1.80 25.25
CA CYS A 194 -6.85 -2.75 24.84
C CYS A 194 -7.45 -4.12 24.53
N ARG A 195 -8.39 -4.60 25.37
CA ARG A 195 -9.13 -5.83 25.10
C ARG A 195 -9.91 -5.73 23.79
N ASN A 196 -10.72 -4.69 23.64
CA ASN A 196 -11.58 -4.50 22.47
C ASN A 196 -10.75 -4.51 21.17
N CYS A 197 -9.61 -3.79 21.15
CA CYS A 197 -8.66 -3.79 20.04
C CYS A 197 -8.10 -5.19 19.74
N ARG A 198 -7.69 -5.93 20.76
CA ARG A 198 -7.17 -7.30 20.60
C ARG A 198 -8.23 -8.27 20.09
N GLU A 199 -9.46 -8.18 20.57
CA GLU A 199 -10.57 -9.03 20.13
C GLU A 199 -10.94 -8.72 18.67
N GLN A 200 -11.00 -7.44 18.27
CA GLN A 200 -11.16 -7.03 16.88
C GLN A 200 -10.05 -7.63 16.00
N THR A 201 -8.82 -7.54 16.48
CA THR A 201 -7.63 -8.05 15.80
C THR A 201 -7.69 -9.55 15.57
N GLU A 202 -8.07 -10.31 16.60
CA GLU A 202 -8.15 -11.76 16.56
C GLU A 202 -9.33 -12.24 15.69
N ILE A 203 -10.48 -11.58 15.74
CA ILE A 203 -11.62 -11.87 14.85
C ILE A 203 -11.22 -11.67 13.38
N ALA A 204 -10.53 -10.58 13.06
CA ALA A 204 -10.06 -10.33 11.70
C ALA A 204 -9.12 -11.44 11.20
N MET A 205 -8.23 -11.96 12.06
CA MET A 205 -7.37 -13.10 11.72
C MET A 205 -8.18 -14.38 11.47
N ILE A 206 -9.18 -14.68 12.29
CA ILE A 206 -10.05 -15.84 12.11
C ILE A 206 -10.84 -15.71 10.79
N LEU A 207 -11.38 -14.52 10.49
CA LEU A 207 -12.06 -14.26 9.22
C LEU A 207 -11.14 -14.54 8.03
N ILE A 208 -9.88 -14.07 8.06
CA ILE A 208 -8.88 -14.37 7.02
C ILE A 208 -8.63 -15.88 6.88
N LEU A 209 -8.63 -16.64 7.96
CA LEU A 209 -8.44 -18.09 7.90
C LEU A 209 -9.66 -18.82 7.30
N THR A 210 -10.88 -18.34 7.57
CA THR A 210 -12.12 -18.98 7.11
C THR A 210 -12.28 -18.97 5.58
N VAL A 211 -11.69 -17.96 4.92
CA VAL A 211 -11.59 -17.82 3.44
C VAL A 211 -11.11 -19.11 2.76
N ARG A 212 -10.21 -19.86 3.40
CA ARG A 212 -9.69 -21.11 2.82
C ARG A 212 -10.76 -22.21 2.69
N TYR A 213 -11.84 -22.11 3.44
CA TYR A 213 -12.89 -23.13 3.55
C TYR A 213 -14.19 -22.68 2.87
N HIS A 214 -14.54 -21.40 3.00
CA HIS A 214 -15.75 -20.88 2.40
C HIS A 214 -15.53 -19.42 1.97
N SER A 215 -15.88 -19.13 0.72
CA SER A 215 -15.66 -17.81 0.19
C SER A 215 -16.69 -16.78 0.63
N PHE A 216 -16.28 -15.58 0.99
CA PHE A 216 -17.23 -14.52 1.32
C PHE A 216 -18.19 -14.20 0.15
N ASN A 217 -19.48 -14.11 0.45
CA ASN A 217 -20.49 -13.64 -0.50
C ASN A 217 -20.49 -12.10 -0.58
N ILE A 218 -21.16 -11.52 -1.60
CA ILE A 218 -21.14 -10.07 -1.84
C ILE A 218 -21.72 -9.30 -0.64
N THR A 219 -22.75 -9.85 0.01
CA THR A 219 -23.39 -9.23 1.17
C THR A 219 -22.41 -9.15 2.35
N GLN A 220 -21.72 -10.25 2.65
CA GLN A 220 -20.68 -10.32 3.69
C GLN A 220 -19.54 -9.35 3.40
N LEU A 221 -19.01 -9.34 2.17
CA LEU A 221 -17.95 -8.42 1.77
C LEU A 221 -18.39 -6.96 1.91
N THR A 222 -19.61 -6.63 1.47
CA THR A 222 -20.16 -5.28 1.58
C THR A 222 -20.28 -4.86 3.05
N GLN A 223 -20.74 -5.76 3.93
CA GLN A 223 -20.83 -5.50 5.36
C GLN A 223 -19.43 -5.30 5.97
N ILE A 224 -18.46 -6.16 5.67
CA ILE A 224 -17.09 -6.03 6.16
C ILE A 224 -16.48 -4.69 5.72
N CYS A 225 -16.63 -4.30 4.45
CA CYS A 225 -16.15 -3.00 3.96
C CYS A 225 -16.82 -1.83 4.68
N LYS A 226 -18.14 -1.89 4.91
CA LYS A 226 -18.86 -0.86 5.69
C LYS A 226 -18.32 -0.75 7.12
N LEU A 227 -18.04 -1.88 7.78
CA LEU A 227 -17.46 -1.90 9.13
C LEU A 227 -16.04 -1.33 9.16
N PHE A 228 -15.20 -1.68 8.17
CA PHE A 228 -13.87 -1.09 8.09
C PHE A 228 -13.92 0.41 7.84
N VAL A 229 -14.80 0.90 6.94
CA VAL A 229 -15.00 2.33 6.72
C VAL A 229 -15.50 3.01 8.01
N GLN A 230 -16.47 2.41 8.70
CA GLN A 230 -16.99 2.92 9.98
C GLN A 230 -15.88 3.01 11.05
N ASN A 231 -15.01 2.02 11.12
CA ASN A 231 -13.88 1.96 12.04
C ASN A 231 -12.62 2.70 11.51
N ASN A 232 -12.74 3.43 10.39
CA ASN A 232 -11.63 4.10 9.71
C ASN A 232 -10.39 3.19 9.50
N PHE A 233 -10.64 1.91 9.22
CA PHE A 233 -9.66 0.82 9.11
C PHE A 233 -8.67 0.76 10.30
N GLY A 234 -9.14 1.06 11.51
CA GLY A 234 -8.31 1.04 12.71
C GLY A 234 -7.28 2.18 12.80
N THR A 235 -7.29 3.13 11.86
CA THR A 235 -6.30 4.24 11.79
C THR A 235 -6.63 5.42 12.69
N GLN A 236 -7.88 5.51 13.16
CA GLN A 236 -8.26 6.41 14.22
C GLN A 236 -8.76 5.55 15.37
N ALA A 237 -8.08 5.64 16.53
CA ALA A 237 -8.77 5.38 17.78
C ALA A 237 -10.03 6.26 17.77
N PRO A 238 -11.18 5.77 18.27
CA PRO A 238 -12.45 6.49 18.14
C PRO A 238 -12.40 7.91 18.74
N TYR A 239 -11.35 8.27 19.50
CA TYR A 239 -11.04 9.62 19.98
C TYR A 239 -9.51 9.87 19.88
N PHE A 240 -9.10 11.07 19.44
CA PHE A 240 -7.68 11.48 19.31
C PHE A 240 -6.89 11.32 20.63
N GLU A 241 -7.58 11.56 21.75
CA GLU A 241 -7.07 11.45 23.13
C GLU A 241 -6.81 10.00 23.57
N ILE A 242 -7.28 8.99 22.83
CA ILE A 242 -7.11 7.59 23.19
C ILE A 242 -5.75 7.01 22.78
N THR A 243 -5.09 7.62 21.79
CA THR A 243 -3.80 7.16 21.29
C THR A 243 -2.70 7.13 22.38
N GLN A 244 -2.87 7.87 23.48
CA GLN A 244 -1.97 7.87 24.63
C GLN A 244 -2.08 6.62 25.51
N PHE A 245 -3.22 5.91 25.47
CA PHE A 245 -3.51 4.74 26.30
C PHE A 245 -3.34 3.41 25.54
N LEU A 246 -3.22 3.47 24.21
CA LEU A 246 -3.02 2.28 23.39
C LEU A 246 -1.55 1.90 23.35
N ASN A 247 -1.25 0.62 23.60
CA ASN A 247 0.08 0.11 23.30
C ASN A 247 0.35 0.28 21.79
N LYS A 248 1.51 0.88 21.44
CA LYS A 248 1.93 1.07 20.04
C LYS A 248 1.86 -0.22 19.23
N ARG A 249 2.10 -1.37 19.87
CA ARG A 249 1.94 -2.69 19.27
C ARG A 249 0.49 -2.95 18.87
N ASP A 250 -0.46 -2.81 19.80
CA ASP A 250 -1.90 -3.06 19.60
C ASP A 250 -2.51 -2.15 18.50
N LEU A 251 -2.01 -0.91 18.35
CA LEU A 251 -2.35 0.01 17.26
C LEU A 251 -1.82 -0.44 15.88
N GLN A 252 -0.57 -0.90 15.82
CA GLN A 252 0.01 -1.46 14.60
C GLN A 252 -0.74 -2.74 14.17
N GLU A 253 -1.22 -3.56 15.11
CA GLU A 253 -1.98 -4.79 14.77
C GLU A 253 -3.39 -4.50 14.19
N LEU A 254 -3.95 -3.32 14.45
CA LEU A 254 -5.26 -2.87 13.96
C LEU A 254 -5.20 -2.18 12.60
N MET A 255 -4.12 -1.42 12.33
CA MET A 255 -3.98 -0.60 11.12
C MET A 255 -3.69 -1.40 9.84
N ASP A 256 -3.36 -2.69 9.95
CA ASP A 256 -2.67 -3.44 8.90
C ASP A 256 -3.39 -4.73 8.45
N LYS A 257 -4.71 -4.68 8.20
CA LYS A 257 -5.46 -5.88 7.76
C LYS A 257 -6.26 -5.65 6.51
N ASP A 258 -5.90 -6.41 5.47
CA ASP A 258 -6.54 -6.35 4.16
C ASP A 258 -7.07 -7.71 3.68
N LEU A 259 -8.16 -7.61 2.91
CA LEU A 259 -9.08 -8.65 2.47
C LEU A 259 -8.47 -9.48 1.34
N THR A 260 -8.47 -10.81 1.46
CA THR A 260 -7.81 -11.70 0.49
C THR A 260 -8.77 -12.49 -0.41
N GLU A 261 -10.08 -12.31 -0.25
CA GLU A 261 -11.09 -13.07 -1.02
C GLU A 261 -12.10 -12.24 -1.80
N PHE A 262 -11.96 -10.93 -1.68
CA PHE A 262 -12.74 -9.91 -2.36
C PHE A 262 -12.67 -10.00 -3.90
N TRP A 263 -11.65 -10.67 -4.41
CA TRP A 263 -11.07 -10.49 -5.75
C TRP A 263 -11.70 -11.34 -6.87
N LYS A 264 -12.93 -11.88 -6.68
CA LYS A 264 -13.57 -12.77 -7.67
C LYS A 264 -14.91 -12.29 -8.24
N LYS A 265 -15.54 -11.22 -7.72
CA LYS A 265 -16.90 -10.82 -8.14
C LYS A 265 -16.97 -9.36 -8.58
N PRO A 266 -17.79 -9.02 -9.58
CA PRO A 266 -17.93 -7.65 -10.07
C PRO A 266 -18.49 -6.73 -8.97
N ALA A 267 -17.79 -5.61 -8.78
CA ALA A 267 -18.08 -4.56 -7.83
C ALA A 267 -19.48 -3.95 -7.96
N THR A 268 -20.13 -3.61 -6.84
CA THR A 268 -21.31 -2.74 -6.84
C THR A 268 -20.88 -1.27 -6.87
N LEU A 269 -21.67 -0.40 -7.53
CA LEU A 269 -21.45 1.06 -7.60
C LEU A 269 -21.34 1.74 -6.21
N GLU A 270 -21.96 1.17 -5.19
CA GLU A 270 -21.92 1.67 -3.80
C GLU A 270 -20.54 1.47 -3.18
N LEU A 271 -19.91 0.33 -3.44
CA LEU A 271 -18.58 -0.04 -2.94
C LEU A 271 -17.49 0.81 -3.58
N ASP A 272 -17.61 1.12 -4.87
CA ASP A 272 -16.68 2.00 -5.60
C ASP A 272 -16.65 3.41 -4.97
N LYS A 273 -17.81 3.97 -4.60
CA LYS A 273 -17.88 5.28 -3.92
C LYS A 273 -17.24 5.25 -2.53
N SER A 274 -17.50 4.22 -1.74
CA SER A 274 -16.95 4.09 -0.39
C SER A 274 -15.43 3.92 -0.40
N LEU A 275 -14.90 3.12 -1.33
CA LEU A 275 -13.47 2.87 -1.43
C LEU A 275 -12.71 4.06 -2.03
N LEU A 276 -13.27 4.76 -3.03
CA LEU A 276 -12.62 5.93 -3.63
C LEU A 276 -12.40 7.08 -2.63
N ASN A 277 -13.16 7.17 -1.55
CA ASN A 277 -12.95 8.18 -0.50
C ASN A 277 -11.75 7.89 0.42
N LEU A 278 -11.14 6.70 0.32
CA LEU A 278 -10.03 6.27 1.17
C LEU A 278 -8.67 6.82 0.75
N HIS A 279 -8.56 7.42 -0.44
CA HIS A 279 -7.31 8.00 -0.95
C HIS A 279 -6.70 9.08 -0.03
N LEU A 280 -7.49 9.66 0.88
CA LEU A 280 -7.04 10.71 1.80
C LEU A 280 -6.13 10.18 2.92
N ASN A 281 -6.19 8.89 3.26
CA ASN A 281 -5.41 8.31 4.34
C ASN A 281 -4.28 7.43 3.79
N ARG A 282 -3.04 7.68 4.24
CA ARG A 282 -1.87 6.90 3.82
C ARG A 282 -1.99 5.42 4.19
N GLY A 283 -2.64 5.09 5.30
CA GLY A 283 -2.85 3.70 5.74
C GLY A 283 -3.73 2.87 4.79
N HIS A 284 -4.57 3.52 3.97
CA HIS A 284 -5.49 2.82 3.07
C HIS A 284 -4.96 2.70 1.64
N THR A 285 -3.70 3.08 1.42
CA THR A 285 -3.07 3.08 0.10
C THR A 285 -3.09 1.67 -0.52
N ILE A 286 -2.83 0.62 0.26
CA ILE A 286 -2.81 -0.77 -0.23
C ILE A 286 -4.19 -1.23 -0.70
N ILE A 287 -5.23 -0.97 0.10
CA ILE A 287 -6.61 -1.32 -0.21
C ILE A 287 -7.05 -0.63 -1.51
N MET A 288 -6.74 0.67 -1.62
CA MET A 288 -7.02 1.45 -2.81
C MET A 288 -6.27 0.94 -4.03
N PHE A 289 -5.01 0.59 -3.84
CA PHE A 289 -4.16 0.05 -4.88
C PHE A 289 -4.69 -1.28 -5.41
N GLY A 290 -5.03 -2.21 -4.51
CA GLY A 290 -5.69 -3.47 -4.87
C GLY A 290 -7.01 -3.24 -5.61
N TRP A 291 -7.86 -2.33 -5.11
CA TRP A 291 -9.14 -2.01 -5.75
C TRP A 291 -8.99 -1.52 -7.18
N LEU A 292 -8.06 -0.60 -7.44
CA LEU A 292 -7.82 -0.09 -8.79
C LEU A 292 -7.29 -1.17 -9.73
N ILE A 293 -6.42 -2.07 -9.26
CA ILE A 293 -5.94 -3.23 -10.04
C ILE A 293 -7.13 -4.12 -10.46
N LEU A 294 -8.08 -4.39 -9.56
CA LEU A 294 -9.30 -5.13 -9.92
C LEU A 294 -10.17 -4.42 -10.93
N LYS A 295 -10.39 -3.13 -10.70
CA LYS A 295 -11.27 -2.33 -11.55
C LYS A 295 -10.73 -2.30 -12.98
N TYR A 296 -9.42 -2.12 -13.10
CA TYR A 296 -8.73 -2.21 -14.38
C TYR A 296 -8.95 -3.57 -15.05
N LYS A 297 -8.75 -4.68 -14.31
CA LYS A 297 -8.97 -6.04 -14.82
C LYS A 297 -10.41 -6.33 -15.25
N SER A 298 -11.38 -5.84 -14.49
CA SER A 298 -12.80 -6.14 -14.69
C SER A 298 -13.47 -5.29 -15.77
N VAL A 299 -13.04 -4.04 -15.96
CA VAL A 299 -13.74 -3.09 -16.86
C VAL A 299 -12.90 -2.65 -18.07
N ARG A 300 -11.60 -3.02 -18.16
CA ARG A 300 -10.69 -2.55 -19.24
C ARG A 300 -10.79 -1.04 -19.48
N LEU A 301 -10.91 -0.25 -18.42
CA LEU A 301 -10.99 1.21 -18.53
C LEU A 301 -9.59 1.80 -18.54
N GLU A 302 -9.24 2.46 -19.65
CA GLU A 302 -8.01 3.25 -19.81
C GLU A 302 -7.92 4.41 -18.77
N TYR A 303 -9.03 4.77 -18.14
CA TYR A 303 -9.17 5.94 -17.25
C TYR A 303 -8.55 5.79 -15.85
N ASP A 304 -8.26 4.58 -15.38
CA ASP A 304 -7.75 4.35 -14.02
C ASP A 304 -6.21 4.23 -13.96
N GLY A 305 -5.50 4.24 -15.10
CA GLY A 305 -4.04 4.17 -15.13
C GLY A 305 -3.35 5.36 -14.46
N GLU A 306 -3.82 6.59 -14.70
CA GLU A 306 -3.27 7.80 -14.04
C GLU A 306 -3.43 7.76 -12.52
N ARG A 307 -4.54 7.21 -12.02
CA ARG A 307 -4.78 7.06 -10.57
C ARG A 307 -3.85 6.04 -9.94
N ILE A 308 -3.54 4.96 -10.64
CA ILE A 308 -2.54 3.97 -10.17
C ILE A 308 -1.17 4.66 -10.08
N LEU A 309 -0.79 5.47 -11.08
CA LEU A 309 0.45 6.26 -11.05
C LEU A 309 0.48 7.27 -9.89
N GLU A 310 -0.65 7.92 -9.57
CA GLU A 310 -0.77 8.78 -8.39
C GLU A 310 -0.62 8.01 -7.07
N LEU A 311 -1.14 6.78 -6.99
CA LEU A 311 -0.96 5.93 -5.81
C LEU A 311 0.47 5.44 -5.68
N LEU A 312 1.18 5.13 -6.78
CA LEU A 312 2.60 4.75 -6.74
C LEU A 312 3.46 5.83 -6.06
N LYS A 313 3.16 7.11 -6.31
CA LYS A 313 3.82 8.24 -5.60
C LYS A 313 3.67 8.20 -4.08
N LYS A 314 2.67 7.49 -3.55
CA LYS A 314 2.47 7.30 -2.10
C LYS A 314 3.29 6.13 -1.53
N ARG A 315 4.17 5.53 -2.33
CA ARG A 315 5.07 4.41 -1.96
C ARG A 315 4.30 3.21 -1.40
N PRO A 316 3.36 2.62 -2.15
CA PRO A 316 2.54 1.52 -1.69
C PRO A 316 3.39 0.29 -1.34
N PHE A 317 4.50 0.03 -2.02
CA PHE A 317 5.30 -1.16 -1.72
C PHE A 317 6.08 -1.06 -0.42
N THR A 318 6.49 0.14 0.01
CA THR A 318 7.05 0.34 1.35
C THR A 318 6.05 0.00 2.45
N LEU A 319 4.79 0.44 2.29
CA LEU A 319 3.71 0.11 3.22
C LEU A 319 3.34 -1.38 3.17
N LEU A 320 3.28 -1.96 1.97
CA LEU A 320 3.02 -3.39 1.81
C LEU A 320 4.12 -4.21 2.48
N HIS A 321 5.39 -3.80 2.31
CA HIS A 321 6.52 -4.43 2.99
C HIS A 321 6.37 -4.37 4.50
N SER A 322 6.00 -3.23 5.10
CA SER A 322 5.79 -3.17 6.56
C SER A 322 4.67 -4.07 7.05
N ILE A 323 3.63 -4.31 6.23
CA ILE A 323 2.54 -5.23 6.55
C ILE A 323 3.06 -6.67 6.47
N VAL A 324 3.61 -7.08 5.32
CA VAL A 324 3.98 -8.50 5.10
C VAL A 324 5.20 -8.95 5.91
N SER A 325 6.06 -8.02 6.34
CA SER A 325 7.23 -8.31 7.20
C SER A 325 6.91 -8.28 8.70
N ASN A 326 5.68 -7.91 9.08
CA ASN A 326 5.28 -7.79 10.48
C ASN A 326 5.37 -9.13 11.22
N ASP A 327 5.86 -9.09 12.47
CA ASP A 327 6.05 -10.25 13.33
C ASP A 327 4.77 -11.07 13.56
N ILE A 328 3.60 -10.44 13.52
CA ILE A 328 2.30 -11.10 13.71
C ILE A 328 2.03 -12.13 12.62
N PHE A 329 2.55 -11.91 11.41
CA PHE A 329 2.39 -12.79 10.26
C PHE A 329 3.51 -13.82 10.12
N LYS A 330 4.54 -13.78 10.97
CA LYS A 330 5.64 -14.74 10.91
C LYS A 330 5.19 -16.12 11.39
N ASN A 331 5.51 -17.15 10.61
CA ASN A 331 5.30 -18.57 10.93
C ASN A 331 3.84 -18.97 11.23
N CYS A 332 2.86 -18.18 10.80
CA CYS A 332 1.45 -18.45 11.02
C CYS A 332 0.69 -18.58 9.69
N THR A 333 -0.40 -19.35 9.72
CA THR A 333 -1.23 -19.63 8.53
C THR A 333 -1.92 -18.36 8.01
N VAL A 334 -2.23 -17.40 8.89
CA VAL A 334 -2.76 -16.09 8.51
C VAL A 334 -1.76 -15.36 7.61
N GLY A 335 -0.49 -15.33 8.02
CA GLY A 335 0.58 -14.69 7.25
C GLY A 335 0.78 -15.32 5.88
N GLU A 336 0.70 -16.65 5.78
CA GLU A 336 0.73 -17.35 4.48
C GLU A 336 -0.42 -16.91 3.56
N VAL A 337 -1.64 -16.75 4.09
CA VAL A 337 -2.80 -16.28 3.31
C VAL A 337 -2.61 -14.83 2.86
N VAL A 338 -2.14 -13.96 3.75
CA VAL A 338 -1.87 -12.54 3.45
C VAL A 338 -0.77 -12.40 2.40
N LEU A 339 0.35 -13.12 2.56
CA LEU A 339 1.46 -13.13 1.61
C LEU A 339 1.01 -13.62 0.22
N LYS A 340 0.25 -14.72 0.15
CA LYS A 340 -0.28 -15.26 -1.12
C LYS A 340 -1.21 -14.27 -1.82
N ALA A 341 -2.01 -13.50 -1.07
CA ALA A 341 -2.88 -12.48 -1.64
C ALA A 341 -2.11 -11.25 -2.13
N ALA A 342 -1.15 -10.76 -1.33
CA ALA A 342 -0.27 -9.66 -1.73
C ALA A 342 0.54 -10.02 -2.99
N HIS A 343 1.06 -11.25 -3.05
CA HIS A 343 1.72 -11.78 -4.24
C HIS A 343 0.79 -11.76 -5.45
N ARG A 344 -0.44 -12.28 -5.33
CA ARG A 344 -1.41 -12.27 -6.43
C ARG A 344 -1.75 -10.86 -6.89
N MET A 345 -1.92 -9.91 -5.97
CA MET A 345 -2.16 -8.51 -6.33
C MET A 345 -1.00 -7.92 -7.15
N LEU A 346 0.24 -8.20 -6.75
CA LEU A 346 1.44 -7.72 -7.45
C LEU A 346 1.65 -8.41 -8.80
N ASP A 347 1.40 -9.71 -8.89
CA ASP A 347 1.46 -10.45 -10.15
C ASP A 347 0.50 -9.85 -11.19
N GLU A 348 -0.73 -9.53 -10.79
CA GLU A 348 -1.71 -8.85 -11.64
C GLU A 348 -1.27 -7.45 -12.05
N LEU A 349 -0.66 -6.68 -11.14
CA LEU A 349 -0.11 -5.36 -11.47
C LEU A 349 1.00 -5.46 -12.52
N CYS A 350 1.93 -6.39 -12.35
CA CYS A 350 3.02 -6.61 -13.30
C CYS A 350 2.50 -7.03 -14.68
N LEU A 351 1.37 -7.73 -14.75
CA LEU A 351 0.71 -8.06 -16.03
C LEU A 351 0.02 -6.85 -16.68
N MET A 352 -0.32 -5.81 -15.92
CA MET A 352 -0.95 -4.59 -16.45
C MET A 352 0.05 -3.64 -17.13
N TYR A 353 1.32 -3.64 -16.73
CA TYR A 353 2.34 -2.73 -17.25
C TYR A 353 3.28 -3.44 -18.23
N ASN A 354 3.41 -2.88 -19.44
CA ASN A 354 4.38 -3.37 -20.42
C ASN A 354 5.82 -2.97 -20.05
N ASP A 355 5.99 -1.82 -19.39
CA ASP A 355 7.28 -1.35 -18.90
C ASP A 355 7.53 -1.89 -17.49
N ARG A 356 8.22 -3.03 -17.44
CA ARG A 356 8.57 -3.72 -16.20
C ARG A 356 9.62 -2.97 -15.38
N LYS A 357 10.43 -2.13 -16.03
CA LYS A 357 11.50 -1.36 -15.38
C LYS A 357 10.92 -0.23 -14.53
N MET A 358 9.84 0.40 -14.99
CA MET A 358 9.13 1.42 -14.22
C MET A 358 8.72 0.90 -12.84
N LEU A 359 8.14 -0.30 -12.76
CA LEU A 359 7.73 -0.89 -11.48
C LEU A 359 8.94 -1.28 -10.63
N TYR A 360 10.01 -1.79 -11.25
CA TYR A 360 11.24 -2.17 -10.55
C TYR A 360 11.89 -1.00 -9.81
N GLU A 361 11.84 0.20 -10.38
CA GLU A 361 12.41 1.42 -9.80
C GLU A 361 11.61 1.95 -8.58
N GLU A 362 10.40 1.43 -8.34
CA GLU A 362 9.58 1.84 -7.20
C GLU A 362 10.12 1.32 -5.86
N GLU A 363 10.22 2.23 -4.90
CA GLU A 363 10.80 1.94 -3.58
C GLU A 363 9.98 0.88 -2.82
N GLY A 364 10.69 -0.11 -2.28
CA GLY A 364 10.11 -1.19 -1.47
C GLY A 364 9.66 -2.42 -2.25
N LEU A 365 9.55 -2.37 -3.59
CA LEU A 365 9.10 -3.53 -4.37
C LEU A 365 10.03 -4.74 -4.20
N VAL A 366 11.35 -4.54 -4.29
CA VAL A 366 12.34 -5.61 -4.10
C VAL A 366 12.28 -6.20 -2.69
N SER A 367 12.01 -5.37 -1.68
CA SER A 367 11.84 -5.82 -0.30
C SER A 367 10.59 -6.71 -0.17
N VAL A 368 9.46 -6.32 -0.78
CA VAL A 368 8.25 -7.15 -0.83
C VAL A 368 8.51 -8.46 -1.57
N ALA A 369 9.18 -8.41 -2.73
CA ALA A 369 9.55 -9.59 -3.50
C ALA A 369 10.40 -10.56 -2.65
N SER A 370 11.34 -10.01 -1.88
CA SER A 370 12.16 -10.80 -0.95
C SER A 370 11.32 -11.47 0.13
N GLU A 371 10.30 -10.80 0.70
CA GLU A 371 9.40 -11.46 1.66
C GLU A 371 8.62 -12.63 1.04
N PHE A 372 8.23 -12.54 -0.24
CA PHE A 372 7.58 -13.67 -0.93
C PHE A 372 8.52 -14.85 -1.14
N LEU A 373 9.78 -14.58 -1.52
CA LEU A 373 10.79 -15.61 -1.74
C LEU A 373 11.20 -16.35 -0.45
N LYS A 374 10.85 -15.83 0.73
CA LYS A 374 11.01 -16.56 2.00
C LYS A 374 10.05 -17.74 2.15
N GLN A 375 8.93 -17.77 1.42
CA GLN A 375 8.01 -18.89 1.44
C GLN A 375 8.34 -19.88 0.30
N PRO A 376 8.57 -21.18 0.59
CA PRO A 376 8.94 -22.15 -0.43
C PRO A 376 7.95 -22.22 -1.61
N ASP A 377 6.65 -22.30 -1.32
CA ASP A 377 5.59 -22.36 -2.34
C ASP A 377 5.61 -21.14 -3.28
N LEU A 378 5.76 -19.95 -2.70
CA LEU A 378 5.76 -18.70 -3.45
C LEU A 378 7.06 -18.53 -4.22
N ALA A 379 8.19 -18.90 -3.64
CA ALA A 379 9.48 -18.89 -4.33
C ALA A 379 9.46 -19.82 -5.55
N GLU A 380 8.83 -20.99 -5.45
CA GLU A 380 8.68 -21.89 -6.60
C GLU A 380 7.81 -21.28 -7.71
N ILE A 381 6.71 -20.62 -7.34
CA ILE A 381 5.85 -19.90 -8.29
C ILE A 381 6.64 -18.76 -8.96
N CYS A 382 7.20 -17.87 -8.14
CA CYS A 382 7.96 -16.67 -8.56
C CYS A 382 9.17 -16.95 -9.44
N LEU A 383 9.65 -18.20 -9.52
CA LEU A 383 10.81 -18.60 -10.33
C LEU A 383 10.44 -19.43 -11.57
N LYS A 384 9.19 -19.91 -11.66
CA LYS A 384 8.75 -20.82 -12.74
C LYS A 384 7.80 -20.16 -13.73
N THR A 385 7.00 -19.19 -13.31
CA THR A 385 5.85 -18.74 -14.11
C THR A 385 6.17 -17.78 -15.26
N ARG A 386 7.40 -17.28 -15.38
CA ARG A 386 7.83 -16.24 -16.36
C ARG A 386 6.89 -15.02 -16.41
N ASN A 387 6.12 -14.81 -15.35
CA ASN A 387 5.09 -13.78 -15.23
C ASN A 387 5.26 -13.11 -13.86
N GLY A 388 4.94 -11.82 -13.80
CA GLY A 388 4.97 -11.08 -12.53
C GLY A 388 6.39 -10.82 -11.99
N LEU A 389 6.62 -11.27 -10.76
CA LEU A 389 7.84 -11.05 -9.97
C LEU A 389 9.11 -11.69 -10.56
N ASP A 390 8.99 -12.66 -11.46
CA ASP A 390 10.12 -13.15 -12.27
C ASP A 390 10.85 -11.97 -12.95
N SER A 391 10.09 -10.98 -13.43
CA SER A 391 10.66 -9.79 -14.05
C SER A 391 11.49 -8.93 -13.09
N VAL A 392 11.14 -8.90 -11.80
CA VAL A 392 11.91 -8.18 -10.78
C VAL A 392 13.27 -8.86 -10.59
N LEU A 393 13.30 -10.20 -10.59
CA LEU A 393 14.55 -10.95 -10.52
C LEU A 393 15.39 -10.79 -11.80
N GLU A 394 14.77 -10.89 -12.98
CA GLU A 394 15.44 -10.68 -14.27
C GLU A 394 16.08 -9.29 -14.33
N ILE A 395 15.32 -8.23 -14.01
CA ILE A 395 15.81 -6.85 -14.00
C ILE A 395 16.91 -6.66 -12.94
N ALA A 396 16.82 -7.29 -11.77
CA ALA A 396 17.89 -7.24 -10.76
C ALA A 396 19.19 -7.88 -11.28
N ILE A 397 19.10 -9.02 -11.98
CA ILE A 397 20.25 -9.69 -12.59
C ILE A 397 20.85 -8.82 -13.72
N GLU A 398 19.99 -8.26 -14.57
CA GLU A 398 20.40 -7.36 -15.67
C GLU A 398 21.03 -6.07 -15.14
N SER A 399 20.59 -5.59 -13.98
CA SER A 399 21.06 -4.35 -13.37
C SER A 399 22.32 -4.52 -12.51
N PHE A 400 22.77 -5.75 -12.26
CA PHE A 400 23.98 -6.00 -11.47
C PHE A 400 25.27 -5.76 -12.29
N PRO A 401 26.35 -5.18 -11.73
CA PRO A 401 26.51 -4.68 -10.34
C PRO A 401 26.04 -3.25 -10.08
N TYR A 402 25.53 -2.52 -11.08
CA TYR A 402 25.05 -1.14 -10.92
C TYR A 402 24.01 -1.00 -9.78
N ASP A 403 22.98 -1.84 -9.78
CA ASP A 403 22.10 -2.05 -8.63
C ASP A 403 22.54 -3.27 -7.82
N PHE A 404 23.59 -3.06 -7.03
CA PHE A 404 24.16 -4.12 -6.20
C PHE A 404 23.18 -4.62 -5.13
N PHE A 405 22.39 -3.72 -4.54
CA PHE A 405 21.58 -4.03 -3.36
C PHE A 405 20.43 -4.98 -3.70
N SER A 406 19.71 -4.72 -4.79
CA SER A 406 18.51 -5.50 -5.11
C SER A 406 18.84 -6.95 -5.45
N PHE A 407 19.84 -7.18 -6.31
CA PHE A 407 20.26 -8.54 -6.68
C PHE A 407 20.81 -9.33 -5.47
N THR A 408 21.59 -8.67 -4.62
CA THR A 408 22.17 -9.33 -3.43
C THR A 408 21.12 -9.63 -2.36
N ALA A 409 20.14 -8.74 -2.15
CA ALA A 409 19.02 -8.99 -1.24
C ALA A 409 18.16 -10.19 -1.67
N ILE A 410 17.82 -10.27 -2.96
CA ILE A 410 17.09 -11.40 -3.52
C ILE A 410 17.93 -12.69 -3.40
N SER A 411 19.21 -12.64 -3.77
CA SER A 411 20.12 -13.78 -3.68
C SER A 411 20.28 -14.30 -2.26
N GLN A 412 20.44 -13.41 -1.27
CA GLN A 412 20.53 -13.76 0.14
C GLN A 412 19.26 -14.48 0.62
N THR A 413 18.10 -14.00 0.20
CA THR A 413 16.81 -14.63 0.53
C THR A 413 16.71 -16.04 -0.07
N LEU A 414 17.07 -16.20 -1.34
CA LEU A 414 17.05 -17.50 -2.01
C LEU A 414 18.06 -18.48 -1.42
N LEU A 415 19.24 -18.02 -0.98
CA LEU A 415 20.22 -18.85 -0.28
C LEU A 415 19.71 -19.38 1.07
N GLY A 416 18.76 -18.67 1.70
CA GLY A 416 18.06 -19.15 2.89
C GLY A 416 17.17 -20.38 2.62
N GLN A 417 16.82 -20.64 1.36
CA GLN A 417 16.01 -21.78 0.94
C GLN A 417 16.87 -22.97 0.52
N LYS A 418 16.77 -24.08 1.27
CA LYS A 418 17.58 -25.30 1.03
C LYS A 418 17.47 -25.82 -0.41
N PHE A 419 16.30 -25.73 -1.03
CA PHE A 419 16.07 -26.23 -2.39
C PHE A 419 16.63 -25.32 -3.50
N GLN A 420 16.87 -24.03 -3.20
CA GLN A 420 17.44 -23.07 -4.18
C GLN A 420 18.94 -22.89 -4.05
N TYR A 421 19.56 -23.35 -2.95
CA TYR A 421 20.99 -23.17 -2.69
C TYR A 421 21.90 -23.45 -3.90
N LYS A 422 21.73 -24.61 -4.57
CA LYS A 422 22.56 -24.97 -5.74
C LYS A 422 22.34 -24.03 -6.93
N ASN A 423 21.09 -23.66 -7.20
CA ASN A 423 20.75 -22.80 -8.33
C ASN A 423 21.26 -21.38 -8.09
N THR A 424 21.08 -20.84 -6.88
CA THR A 424 21.56 -19.50 -6.53
C THR A 424 23.08 -19.41 -6.54
N ILE A 425 23.79 -20.41 -6.00
CA ILE A 425 25.27 -20.45 -6.10
C ILE A 425 25.73 -20.58 -7.55
N HIS A 426 25.04 -21.39 -8.37
CA HIS A 426 25.35 -21.48 -9.79
C HIS A 426 25.16 -20.14 -10.50
N LEU A 427 24.07 -19.41 -10.22
CA LEU A 427 23.82 -18.08 -10.76
C LEU A 427 24.88 -17.06 -10.32
N LEU A 428 25.25 -17.05 -9.03
CA LEU A 428 26.29 -16.16 -8.50
C LEU A 428 27.67 -16.43 -9.12
N ASN A 429 27.97 -17.69 -9.45
CA ASN A 429 29.20 -18.06 -10.14
C ASN A 429 29.15 -17.79 -11.65
N ASN A 430 27.96 -17.66 -12.24
CA ASN A 430 27.74 -17.54 -13.68
C ASN A 430 26.71 -16.45 -13.99
N ILE A 431 27.01 -15.21 -13.57
CA ILE A 431 26.11 -14.07 -13.80
C ILE A 431 26.04 -13.81 -15.32
N PRO A 432 24.83 -13.77 -15.92
CA PRO A 432 24.67 -13.72 -17.37
C PRO A 432 24.92 -12.34 -17.98
N SER A 433 24.82 -11.28 -17.18
CA SER A 433 24.88 -9.88 -17.59
C SER A 433 25.75 -9.06 -16.64
N PHE A 434 26.24 -7.92 -17.11
CA PHE A 434 27.01 -6.98 -16.32
C PHE A 434 26.65 -5.55 -16.73
N LEU A 435 26.05 -4.79 -15.81
CA LEU A 435 25.71 -3.38 -15.99
C LEU A 435 26.66 -2.51 -15.17
N SER A 436 27.32 -1.56 -15.83
CA SER A 436 28.15 -0.55 -15.19
C SER A 436 28.16 0.74 -16.00
N ASP A 437 28.63 1.82 -15.38
CA ASP A 437 29.01 3.01 -16.11
C ASP A 437 30.14 2.69 -17.09
N MET A 438 29.91 2.97 -18.36
CA MET A 438 30.82 2.60 -19.44
C MET A 438 32.02 3.56 -19.48
N THR A 439 33.24 3.03 -19.40
CA THR A 439 34.49 3.82 -19.51
C THR A 439 34.98 4.00 -20.95
N TRP A 440 34.20 3.52 -21.91
CA TRP A 440 34.54 3.42 -23.33
C TRP A 440 33.34 3.72 -24.24
N THR A 441 33.63 4.12 -25.48
CA THR A 441 32.61 4.49 -26.46
C THR A 441 32.03 3.26 -27.18
N ILE A 442 30.71 3.10 -27.08
CA ILE A 442 29.93 2.14 -27.88
C ILE A 442 29.54 2.82 -29.21
N PRO A 443 29.52 2.10 -30.35
CA PRO A 443 28.84 2.57 -31.56
C PRO A 443 27.39 3.00 -31.26
N LYS A 444 26.83 3.92 -32.04
CA LYS A 444 25.48 4.51 -31.82
C LYS A 444 24.29 3.53 -31.94
N GLU A 445 24.55 2.24 -32.09
CA GLU A 445 23.54 1.20 -32.26
C GLU A 445 23.04 0.74 -30.88
N GLU A 446 21.73 0.55 -30.71
CA GLU A 446 21.09 0.10 -29.45
C GLU A 446 21.72 -1.21 -28.92
N ILE A 447 22.19 -2.06 -29.83
CA ILE A 447 22.91 -3.30 -29.53
C ILE A 447 24.16 -3.32 -30.42
N SER A 448 25.33 -3.41 -29.80
CA SER A 448 26.64 -3.52 -30.44
C SER A 448 27.34 -4.79 -29.99
N VAL A 449 28.30 -5.28 -30.79
CA VAL A 449 29.12 -6.45 -30.43
C VAL A 449 30.58 -6.04 -30.32
N LEU A 450 31.25 -6.44 -29.23
CA LEU A 450 32.65 -6.10 -28.99
C LEU A 450 33.55 -6.78 -30.04
N ARG A 451 34.31 -5.96 -30.79
CA ARG A 451 35.28 -6.47 -31.78
C ARG A 451 36.60 -6.95 -31.18
N LYS A 452 36.91 -6.53 -29.95
CA LYS A 452 38.16 -6.85 -29.24
C LYS A 452 37.86 -7.12 -27.77
N SER A 453 38.79 -7.79 -27.09
CA SER A 453 38.75 -7.91 -25.64
C SER A 453 38.86 -6.54 -24.99
N GLN A 454 38.22 -6.41 -23.85
CA GLN A 454 37.77 -5.13 -23.38
C GLN A 454 37.64 -5.23 -21.84
N ARG A 455 38.41 -4.42 -21.09
CA ARG A 455 38.42 -4.45 -19.61
C ARG A 455 37.26 -3.65 -19.02
N ALA A 456 36.59 -4.19 -18.00
CA ALA A 456 35.52 -3.46 -17.32
C ALA A 456 36.05 -2.23 -16.57
N PHE A 457 37.24 -2.34 -15.98
CA PHE A 457 37.90 -1.25 -15.25
C PHE A 457 39.27 -0.94 -15.88
N PRO A 458 39.62 0.35 -16.06
CA PRO A 458 40.89 0.73 -16.70
C PRO A 458 42.13 0.17 -15.99
N ASN A 459 42.06 0.06 -14.66
CA ASN A 459 43.18 -0.29 -13.79
C ASN A 459 43.12 -1.72 -13.22
N SER A 460 42.24 -2.59 -13.73
CA SER A 460 42.08 -3.95 -13.22
C SER A 460 41.88 -4.96 -14.33
N ASP A 461 42.60 -6.08 -14.24
CA ASP A 461 42.47 -7.24 -15.12
C ASP A 461 41.48 -8.29 -14.58
N LEU A 462 40.79 -7.99 -13.47
CA LEU A 462 39.87 -8.92 -12.83
C LEU A 462 38.64 -9.24 -13.71
N ILE A 463 38.18 -8.28 -14.52
CA ILE A 463 37.02 -8.45 -15.40
C ILE A 463 37.38 -7.97 -16.81
N VAL A 464 37.49 -8.92 -17.73
CA VAL A 464 37.77 -8.68 -19.14
C VAL A 464 36.69 -9.34 -19.98
N PHE A 465 35.92 -8.53 -20.70
CA PHE A 465 34.93 -9.00 -21.66
C PHE A 465 35.65 -9.43 -22.95
N PRO A 466 35.45 -10.68 -23.42
CA PRO A 466 36.06 -11.15 -24.65
C PRO A 466 35.41 -10.52 -25.90
N PRO A 467 36.05 -10.62 -27.08
CA PRO A 467 35.38 -10.30 -28.34
C PRO A 467 34.11 -11.16 -28.51
N ASN A 468 33.17 -10.65 -29.29
CA ASN A 468 31.83 -11.21 -29.49
C ASN A 468 30.86 -11.09 -28.31
N THR A 469 31.25 -10.37 -27.24
CA THR A 469 30.30 -9.99 -26.19
C THR A 469 29.30 -8.98 -26.73
N THR A 470 28.00 -9.24 -26.57
CA THR A 470 26.94 -8.30 -26.90
C THR A 470 26.85 -7.21 -25.83
N VAL A 471 26.77 -5.97 -26.28
CA VAL A 471 26.71 -4.78 -25.44
C VAL A 471 25.54 -3.94 -25.94
N SER A 472 24.51 -3.82 -25.12
CA SER A 472 23.46 -2.83 -25.34
C SER A 472 23.82 -1.56 -24.58
N GLY A 473 23.92 -0.45 -25.30
CA GLY A 473 23.94 0.85 -24.65
C GLY A 473 22.54 1.12 -24.11
N LEU A 474 22.32 0.91 -22.81
CA LEU A 474 21.31 1.71 -22.13
C LEU A 474 21.85 3.13 -22.21
N THR A 475 21.40 3.93 -23.18
CA THR A 475 21.58 5.37 -23.08
C THR A 475 20.79 5.81 -21.84
N GLN A 476 21.40 5.69 -20.66
CA GLN A 476 21.16 6.68 -19.62
C GLN A 476 21.61 7.98 -20.26
N ARG A 477 20.65 8.69 -20.83
CA ARG A 477 20.82 10.06 -21.26
C ARG A 477 21.02 10.84 -19.97
N ILE A 478 22.29 11.04 -19.59
CA ILE A 478 22.65 11.67 -18.32
C ILE A 478 22.17 13.12 -18.37
N PHE A 479 21.30 13.49 -17.45
CA PHE A 479 20.99 14.88 -17.17
C PHE A 479 22.21 15.51 -16.47
N ASP A 480 23.02 16.26 -17.21
CA ASP A 480 24.19 16.98 -16.69
C ASP A 480 23.81 18.44 -16.41
N GLU A 481 23.64 18.79 -15.14
CA GLU A 481 23.27 20.14 -14.69
C GLU A 481 24.33 21.20 -15.08
N GLU A 482 25.60 20.82 -15.16
CA GLU A 482 26.68 21.71 -15.59
C GLU A 482 26.61 21.97 -17.10
N LEU A 483 26.25 20.94 -17.88
CA LEU A 483 25.99 21.07 -19.32
C LEU A 483 24.76 21.95 -19.58
N VAL A 484 23.68 21.79 -18.80
CA VAL A 484 22.49 22.66 -18.88
C VAL A 484 22.87 24.12 -18.63
N LYS A 485 23.68 24.41 -17.60
CA LYS A 485 24.19 25.77 -17.32
C LYS A 485 25.02 26.33 -18.47
N LYS A 486 25.88 25.53 -19.09
CA LYS A 486 26.69 25.93 -20.26
C LYS A 486 25.84 26.21 -21.49
N VAL A 487 24.82 25.39 -21.74
CA VAL A 487 23.84 25.59 -22.83
C VAL A 487 23.07 26.89 -22.62
N ILE A 488 22.54 27.12 -21.42
CA ILE A 488 21.84 28.37 -21.05
C ILE A 488 22.75 29.58 -21.27
N ALA A 489 24.00 29.54 -20.78
CA ALA A 489 24.95 30.62 -20.98
C ALA A 489 25.23 30.88 -22.47
N GLY A 490 25.37 29.83 -23.28
CA GLY A 490 25.58 29.93 -24.73
C GLY A 490 24.41 30.61 -25.44
N TYR A 491 23.17 30.21 -25.16
CA TYR A 491 21.98 30.86 -25.73
C TYR A 491 21.79 32.27 -25.23
N ASN A 492 22.12 32.59 -23.98
CA ASN A 492 22.07 33.97 -23.48
C ASN A 492 23.00 34.89 -24.26
N VAL A 493 24.21 34.42 -24.63
CA VAL A 493 25.12 35.17 -25.51
C VAL A 493 24.50 35.38 -26.89
N VAL A 494 23.85 34.36 -27.45
CA VAL A 494 23.13 34.46 -28.74
C VAL A 494 21.99 35.48 -28.65
N ILE A 495 21.15 35.40 -27.61
CA ILE A 495 20.02 36.31 -27.37
C ILE A 495 20.51 37.76 -27.26
N GLN A 496 21.60 38.00 -26.52
CA GLN A 496 22.20 39.33 -26.42
C GLN A 496 22.76 39.81 -27.76
N GLY A 497 23.41 38.92 -28.52
CA GLY A 497 23.89 39.21 -29.87
C GLY A 497 22.75 39.62 -30.82
N ILE A 498 21.64 38.87 -30.81
CA ILE A 498 20.44 39.18 -31.59
C ILE A 498 19.90 40.57 -31.20
N LYS A 499 19.78 40.86 -29.90
CA LYS A 499 19.28 42.16 -29.40
C LYS A 499 20.17 43.36 -29.78
N HIS A 500 21.49 43.16 -29.93
CA HIS A 500 22.42 44.23 -30.32
C HIS A 500 22.56 44.40 -31.84
N CYS A 501 22.17 43.40 -32.62
CA CYS A 501 22.29 43.38 -34.08
C CYS A 501 20.93 43.49 -34.77
N VAL A 502 20.10 44.44 -34.30
CA VAL A 502 18.79 44.74 -34.89
C VAL A 502 18.97 45.08 -36.39
N ASP A 503 18.15 44.48 -37.25
CA ASP A 503 18.15 44.63 -38.72
C ASP A 503 19.33 44.01 -39.50
N MET A 504 20.19 43.21 -38.87
CA MET A 504 21.21 42.41 -39.57
C MET A 504 20.79 40.96 -39.73
N ASP A 505 21.13 40.36 -40.87
CA ASP A 505 20.90 38.94 -41.13
C ASP A 505 21.81 38.07 -40.24
N LEU A 506 21.22 37.13 -39.50
CA LEU A 506 21.91 36.24 -38.56
C LEU A 506 22.97 35.37 -39.24
N GLU A 507 22.83 35.09 -40.53
CA GLU A 507 23.84 34.43 -41.36
C GLU A 507 25.10 35.27 -41.50
N VAL A 508 24.94 36.58 -41.73
CA VAL A 508 26.04 37.53 -41.97
C VAL A 508 26.89 37.74 -40.72
N ILE A 509 26.28 37.65 -39.53
CA ILE A 509 26.94 37.82 -38.22
C ILE A 509 27.43 36.51 -37.61
N GLY A 510 27.18 35.37 -38.27
CA GLY A 510 27.65 34.05 -37.84
C GLY A 510 26.93 33.45 -36.63
N LEU A 511 25.83 34.08 -36.16
CA LEU A 511 25.05 33.60 -35.00
C LEU A 511 24.26 32.33 -35.31
N GLN A 512 23.86 32.11 -36.56
CA GLN A 512 23.20 30.86 -37.01
C GLN A 512 24.05 29.62 -36.68
N ARG A 513 25.35 29.67 -36.98
CA ARG A 513 26.27 28.55 -36.72
C ARG A 513 26.45 28.28 -35.22
N CYS A 514 26.29 29.30 -34.37
CA CYS A 514 26.29 29.15 -32.91
C CYS A 514 25.00 28.48 -32.44
N ILE A 515 23.83 28.89 -32.96
CA ILE A 515 22.54 28.28 -32.67
C ILE A 515 22.54 26.80 -33.08
N GLU A 516 23.02 26.47 -34.28
CA GLU A 516 23.12 25.07 -34.75
C GLU A 516 23.99 24.19 -33.86
N LYS A 517 25.12 24.73 -33.37
CA LYS A 517 26.01 24.01 -32.46
C LYS A 517 25.36 23.78 -31.10
N LEU A 518 24.66 24.79 -30.56
CA LEU A 518 23.95 24.69 -29.30
C LEU A 518 22.75 23.74 -29.40
N ASN A 519 22.02 23.75 -30.52
CA ASN A 519 20.94 22.81 -30.82
C ASN A 519 21.45 21.36 -30.83
N LYS A 520 22.64 21.10 -31.40
CA LYS A 520 23.26 19.77 -31.35
C LYS A 520 23.55 19.31 -29.93
N ILE A 521 23.90 20.23 -29.02
CA ILE A 521 24.13 19.92 -27.60
C ILE A 521 22.80 19.68 -26.88
N LEU A 522 21.76 20.47 -27.17
CA LEU A 522 20.41 20.30 -26.63
C LEU A 522 19.79 18.94 -26.94
N ILE A 523 20.02 18.39 -28.14
CA ILE A 523 19.53 17.05 -28.52
C ILE A 523 20.10 15.95 -27.60
N HIS A 524 21.20 16.21 -26.90
CA HIS A 524 21.81 15.28 -25.95
C HIS A 524 21.29 15.42 -24.51
N LEU A 525 20.44 16.43 -24.21
CA LEU A 525 19.78 16.60 -22.92
C LEU A 525 18.40 15.92 -22.97
N ASP A 526 18.12 14.93 -22.11
CA ASP A 526 16.80 14.30 -22.01
C ASP A 526 16.39 14.03 -20.55
N GLY A 527 15.09 14.15 -20.26
CA GLY A 527 14.49 13.96 -18.94
C GLY A 527 12.96 14.16 -18.99
N PRO A 528 12.17 13.44 -18.16
CA PRO A 528 10.69 13.45 -18.22
C PRO A 528 10.03 14.77 -17.78
N LEU A 529 10.83 15.74 -17.33
CA LEU A 529 10.41 17.08 -16.94
C LEU A 529 11.23 18.11 -17.71
N LEU A 530 10.52 18.93 -18.48
CA LEU A 530 11.05 20.14 -19.07
C LEU A 530 11.60 21.06 -17.98
N HIS A 531 12.93 21.20 -17.90
CA HIS A 531 13.58 22.08 -16.93
C HIS A 531 13.11 23.53 -17.20
N PHE A 532 12.51 24.17 -16.20
CA PHE A 532 11.92 25.52 -16.28
C PHE A 532 12.84 26.51 -17.02
N GLU A 533 14.14 26.52 -16.70
CA GLU A 533 15.11 27.45 -17.32
C GLU A 533 15.32 27.20 -18.82
N LEU A 534 15.23 25.95 -19.29
CA LEU A 534 15.38 25.64 -20.72
C LEU A 534 14.14 26.07 -21.50
N VAL A 535 12.95 25.92 -20.91
CA VAL A 535 11.69 26.43 -21.49
C VAL A 535 11.72 27.95 -21.55
N LYS A 536 12.12 28.61 -20.46
CA LYS A 536 12.29 30.07 -20.42
C LYS A 536 13.27 30.56 -21.49
N LEU A 537 14.42 29.89 -21.62
CA LEU A 537 15.43 30.20 -22.63
C LEU A 537 14.88 30.10 -24.06
N TYR A 538 14.04 29.11 -24.34
CA TYR A 538 13.34 28.97 -25.61
C TYR A 538 12.44 30.19 -25.89
N PHE A 539 11.66 30.62 -24.90
CA PHE A 539 10.83 31.81 -25.02
C PHE A 539 11.66 33.08 -25.21
N ASP A 540 12.73 33.26 -24.44
CA ASP A 540 13.62 34.43 -24.55
C ASP A 540 14.28 34.52 -25.94
N LEU A 541 14.67 33.38 -26.52
CA LEU A 541 15.20 33.30 -27.88
C LEU A 541 14.14 33.66 -28.92
N HIS A 542 12.93 33.11 -28.78
CA HIS A 542 11.82 33.41 -29.67
C HIS A 542 11.46 34.91 -29.63
N ASN A 543 11.40 35.50 -28.44
CA ASN A 543 11.14 36.92 -28.26
C ASN A 543 12.18 37.78 -28.98
N ALA A 544 13.47 37.47 -28.79
CA ALA A 544 14.56 38.22 -29.41
C ALA A 544 14.50 38.16 -30.94
N MET A 545 14.15 37.00 -31.51
CA MET A 545 13.98 36.83 -32.95
C MET A 545 12.78 37.61 -33.51
N VAL A 546 11.64 37.62 -32.78
CA VAL A 546 10.44 38.39 -33.15
C VAL A 546 10.73 39.88 -33.16
N ILE A 547 11.41 40.40 -32.13
CA ILE A 547 11.80 41.81 -32.04
C ILE A 547 12.68 42.22 -33.23
N CYS A 548 13.59 41.34 -33.66
CA CYS A 548 14.54 41.60 -34.74
C CYS A 548 14.00 41.25 -36.14
N ARG A 549 12.70 40.97 -36.27
CA ARG A 549 11.99 40.69 -37.54
C ARG A 549 12.60 39.54 -38.36
N GLN A 550 13.15 38.54 -37.68
CA GLN A 550 13.68 37.34 -38.34
C GLN A 550 12.52 36.38 -38.64
N ASN A 551 12.28 36.10 -39.92
CA ASN A 551 11.01 35.52 -40.37
C ASN A 551 10.85 34.00 -40.13
N SER A 552 11.87 33.29 -39.61
CA SER A 552 11.78 31.83 -39.53
C SER A 552 12.50 31.22 -38.33
N PHE A 553 11.96 31.43 -37.12
CA PHE A 553 12.39 30.73 -35.90
C PHE A 553 12.56 29.20 -36.09
N PHE A 554 11.68 28.57 -36.87
CA PHE A 554 11.72 27.13 -37.16
C PHE A 554 12.83 26.70 -38.12
N ASP A 555 13.39 27.60 -38.93
CA ASP A 555 14.55 27.29 -39.76
C ASP A 555 15.82 27.17 -38.91
N PHE A 556 15.86 27.88 -37.78
CA PHE A 556 17.00 27.89 -36.85
C PHE A 556 16.87 26.86 -35.73
N CYS A 557 15.66 26.43 -35.39
CA CYS A 557 15.38 25.39 -34.38
C CYS A 557 14.79 24.15 -35.06
N PRO A 558 15.62 23.12 -35.37
CA PRO A 558 15.16 21.96 -36.11
C PRO A 558 14.10 21.17 -35.34
N GLU A 559 13.34 20.35 -36.07
CA GLU A 559 12.14 19.67 -35.55
C GLU A 559 12.37 18.92 -34.24
N ILE A 560 13.51 18.27 -34.17
CA ILE A 560 13.96 17.49 -33.03
C ILE A 560 14.13 18.34 -31.75
N VAL A 561 14.49 19.62 -31.87
CA VAL A 561 14.71 20.52 -30.74
C VAL A 561 13.38 21.00 -30.18
N TRP A 562 12.40 21.38 -31.01
CA TRP A 562 11.10 21.78 -30.48
C TRP A 562 10.30 20.60 -29.94
N LYS A 563 10.49 19.37 -30.45
CA LYS A 563 9.91 18.17 -29.85
C LYS A 563 10.42 17.88 -28.43
N ILE A 564 11.62 18.34 -28.08
CA ILE A 564 12.12 18.29 -26.69
C ILE A 564 11.27 19.23 -25.82
N PHE A 565 10.90 20.39 -26.34
CA PHE A 565 10.07 21.38 -25.63
C PHE A 565 8.56 21.10 -25.70
N PHE A 566 8.08 20.44 -26.76
CA PHE A 566 6.67 20.21 -27.07
C PHE A 566 6.47 18.83 -27.72
N PRO A 567 6.65 17.72 -26.96
CA PRO A 567 6.68 16.37 -27.52
C PRO A 567 5.35 15.91 -28.16
N LYS A 568 4.22 16.54 -27.80
CA LYS A 568 2.88 16.22 -28.33
C LYS A 568 2.50 16.98 -29.60
N LEU A 569 3.31 17.94 -30.05
CA LEU A 569 2.95 18.81 -31.15
C LEU A 569 3.22 18.09 -32.49
N LYS A 570 2.21 18.01 -33.38
CA LYS A 570 2.35 17.31 -34.68
C LYS A 570 3.00 18.21 -35.74
N PRO A 571 3.79 17.66 -36.68
CA PRO A 571 4.49 18.45 -37.72
C PRO A 571 3.55 19.26 -38.62
N GLU A 572 2.34 18.75 -38.85
CA GLU A 572 1.31 19.36 -39.72
C GLU A 572 0.89 20.76 -39.24
N TYR A 573 1.00 21.03 -37.94
CA TYR A 573 0.65 22.33 -37.35
C TYR A 573 1.70 23.40 -37.64
N VAL A 574 2.98 23.02 -37.81
CA VAL A 574 4.10 23.97 -38.04
C VAL A 574 3.97 24.72 -39.38
N SER A 575 3.23 24.18 -40.34
CA SER A 575 2.96 24.83 -41.64
C SER A 575 1.84 25.88 -41.64
N ALA A 576 1.08 26.03 -40.55
CA ALA A 576 -0.01 26.99 -40.43
C ALA A 576 0.35 28.09 -39.42
N ASP A 577 -0.05 29.34 -39.70
CA ASP A 577 0.18 30.56 -38.90
C ASP A 577 0.58 30.29 -37.44
N VAL A 578 1.89 30.35 -37.17
CA VAL A 578 2.53 30.13 -35.86
C VAL A 578 1.85 30.95 -34.76
N THR A 579 1.32 32.12 -35.11
CA THR A 579 0.55 33.00 -34.24
C THR A 579 -0.75 32.36 -33.73
N LYS A 580 -1.43 31.54 -34.53
CA LYS A 580 -2.62 30.79 -34.10
C LYS A 580 -2.28 29.63 -33.16
N LEU A 581 -1.10 29.04 -33.29
CA LEU A 581 -0.63 27.91 -32.48
C LEU A 581 -0.35 28.30 -31.03
N LEU A 582 0.30 29.45 -30.82
CA LEU A 582 0.52 30.03 -29.49
C LEU A 582 -0.78 30.53 -28.87
N PHE A 583 -1.72 31.06 -29.67
CA PHE A 583 -2.97 31.64 -29.15
C PHE A 583 -4.09 30.64 -28.81
N ASN A 584 -4.28 29.55 -29.57
CA ASN A 584 -5.60 28.89 -29.57
C ASN A 584 -5.69 27.45 -29.04
N GLN A 585 -4.65 26.62 -28.92
CA GLN A 585 -4.89 25.19 -28.65
C GLN A 585 -3.99 24.45 -27.65
N TYR A 586 -2.70 24.76 -27.49
CA TYR A 586 -1.82 23.88 -26.69
C TYR A 586 -1.44 24.38 -25.29
N ILE A 587 -1.47 25.69 -25.03
CA ILE A 587 -1.13 26.23 -23.70
C ILE A 587 -2.16 25.86 -22.64
N PHE A 588 -3.42 25.67 -23.04
CA PHE A 588 -4.52 25.33 -22.12
C PHE A 588 -4.84 23.82 -22.06
N GLU A 589 -4.43 23.02 -23.05
CA GLU A 589 -4.66 21.57 -23.06
C GLU A 589 -3.42 20.75 -22.64
N ASP A 590 -2.19 21.29 -22.74
CA ASP A 590 -0.99 20.55 -22.35
C ASP A 590 -0.67 20.70 -20.86
N THR A 591 -0.95 19.63 -20.10
CA THR A 591 -0.72 19.51 -18.64
C THR A 591 0.70 19.89 -18.19
N ILE A 592 1.70 19.83 -19.07
CA ILE A 592 3.09 20.19 -18.74
C ILE A 592 3.25 21.71 -18.60
N PHE A 593 2.61 22.50 -19.47
CA PHE A 593 2.73 23.96 -19.47
C PHE A 593 1.99 24.57 -18.28
N MET A 594 0.80 24.04 -17.96
CA MET A 594 0.07 24.40 -16.76
C MET A 594 0.84 24.04 -15.48
N LYS A 595 1.55 22.91 -15.44
CA LYS A 595 2.43 22.56 -14.31
C LYS A 595 3.62 23.53 -14.18
N LEU A 596 4.17 24.02 -15.29
CA LEU A 596 5.26 25.00 -15.26
C LEU A 596 4.79 26.37 -14.78
N PHE A 597 3.60 26.84 -15.19
CA PHE A 597 2.99 28.05 -14.63
C PHE A 597 2.62 27.88 -13.16
N GLN A 598 2.12 26.72 -12.73
CA GLN A 598 1.89 26.41 -11.32
C GLN A 598 3.18 26.39 -10.49
N GLN A 599 4.29 25.90 -11.07
CA GLN A 599 5.61 26.02 -10.43
C GLN A 599 6.07 27.47 -10.35
N GLU A 600 5.73 28.29 -11.35
CA GLU A 600 6.04 29.72 -11.37
C GLU A 600 5.20 30.57 -10.41
N GLU A 601 3.96 30.17 -10.10
CA GLU A 601 3.15 30.80 -9.04
C GLU A 601 3.87 30.81 -7.69
N SER A 602 4.81 29.87 -7.46
CA SER A 602 5.63 29.81 -6.26
C SER A 602 6.91 30.68 -6.30
N LYS A 603 7.21 31.35 -7.42
CA LYS A 603 8.38 32.24 -7.59
C LYS A 603 7.95 33.70 -7.52
N GLU A 604 8.70 34.53 -6.79
CA GLU A 604 8.37 35.95 -6.60
C GLU A 604 8.48 36.81 -7.87
N ASP A 605 9.27 36.36 -8.87
CA ASP A 605 9.64 37.17 -10.02
C ASP A 605 8.80 36.90 -11.28
N HIS A 606 8.01 35.82 -11.30
CA HIS A 606 7.13 35.39 -12.40
C HIS A 606 7.74 35.59 -13.81
N THR A 607 9.03 35.29 -13.95
CA THR A 607 9.81 35.68 -15.14
C THR A 607 9.39 35.02 -16.45
N LEU A 608 9.01 33.74 -16.45
CA LEU A 608 8.48 33.03 -17.63
C LEU A 608 7.10 33.58 -18.05
N MET A 609 6.21 33.91 -17.11
CA MET A 609 4.92 34.54 -17.41
C MET A 609 5.11 35.93 -18.02
N LEU A 610 6.02 36.73 -17.46
CA LEU A 610 6.36 38.05 -17.99
C LEU A 610 7.00 37.95 -19.39
N THR A 611 7.95 37.04 -19.60
CA THR A 611 8.53 36.77 -20.93
C THR A 611 7.45 36.35 -21.93
N TYR A 612 6.52 35.49 -21.52
CA TYR A 612 5.42 35.04 -22.39
C TYR A 612 4.50 36.21 -22.80
N ILE A 613 4.11 37.07 -21.86
CA ILE A 613 3.32 38.27 -22.14
C ILE A 613 4.08 39.22 -23.08
N GLU A 614 5.39 39.39 -22.86
CA GLU A 614 6.24 40.23 -23.69
C GLU A 614 6.32 39.71 -25.13
N ILE A 615 6.42 38.39 -25.33
CA ILE A 615 6.36 37.75 -26.64
C ILE A 615 5.03 38.04 -27.33
N LEU A 616 3.90 37.86 -26.63
CA LEU A 616 2.58 38.15 -27.19
C LEU A 616 2.48 39.62 -27.60
N HIS A 617 2.95 40.54 -26.76
CA HIS A 617 2.99 41.97 -27.07
C HIS A 617 3.85 42.27 -28.31
N ASN A 618 5.03 41.68 -28.41
CA ASN A 618 5.94 41.89 -29.53
C ASN A 618 5.44 41.24 -30.83
N ILE A 619 4.81 40.07 -30.76
CA ILE A 619 4.14 39.45 -31.91
C ILE A 619 2.99 40.34 -32.39
N MET A 620 2.19 40.91 -31.49
CA MET A 620 1.12 41.86 -31.86
C MET A 620 1.65 43.15 -32.47
N ARG A 621 2.82 43.62 -32.01
CA ARG A 621 3.42 44.90 -32.41
C ARG A 621 4.26 44.81 -33.70
N TYR A 622 4.92 43.68 -33.93
CA TYR A 622 5.93 43.51 -34.99
C TYR A 622 5.67 42.31 -35.91
N GLY A 623 4.69 41.47 -35.60
CA GLY A 623 4.33 40.31 -36.43
C GLY A 623 3.76 40.69 -37.80
N PRO A 624 3.78 39.75 -38.77
CA PRO A 624 3.31 40.01 -40.13
C PRO A 624 1.84 40.47 -40.12
N THR A 625 1.62 41.68 -40.63
CA THR A 625 0.36 42.42 -40.63
C THR A 625 -0.71 41.74 -41.48
N LYS A 626 -1.36 40.68 -40.97
CA LYS A 626 -2.65 40.20 -41.50
C LYS A 626 -3.52 39.55 -40.42
N MET A 627 -3.98 40.34 -39.44
CA MET A 627 -5.16 39.93 -38.67
C MET A 627 -5.95 41.13 -38.14
N LYS A 628 -7.13 41.37 -38.71
CA LYS A 628 -8.20 42.15 -38.07
C LYS A 628 -8.81 41.27 -36.97
N ILE A 629 -8.37 41.42 -35.73
CA ILE A 629 -8.92 40.68 -34.58
C ILE A 629 -9.98 41.55 -33.90
N LYS A 630 -11.24 41.15 -34.06
CA LYS A 630 -12.42 41.77 -33.41
C LYS A 630 -12.71 41.22 -32.00
N SER A 631 -11.88 40.32 -31.46
CA SER A 631 -12.19 39.53 -30.26
C SER A 631 -11.34 39.83 -29.01
N LEU A 632 -10.58 40.94 -29.00
CA LEU A 632 -9.75 41.33 -27.84
C LEU A 632 -10.41 42.37 -26.92
N GLU A 633 -11.49 43.03 -27.33
CA GLU A 633 -12.26 43.94 -26.46
C GLU A 633 -12.94 43.20 -25.29
N SER A 634 -13.06 41.86 -25.34
CA SER A 634 -13.61 41.04 -24.26
C SER A 634 -12.59 40.57 -23.22
N LEU A 635 -11.29 40.75 -23.47
CA LEU A 635 -10.22 40.30 -22.54
C LEU A 635 -9.69 41.44 -21.64
N TYR A 636 -9.94 42.70 -22.00
CA TYR A 636 -9.58 43.87 -21.20
C TYR A 636 -10.66 44.28 -20.16
N SER A 637 -11.72 43.48 -20.00
CA SER A 637 -12.83 43.76 -19.07
C SER A 637 -12.96 42.76 -17.92
N VAL A 638 -11.87 42.11 -17.49
CA VAL A 638 -11.81 41.32 -16.24
C VAL A 638 -10.73 41.87 -15.33
#